data_AF-A0A847FJE4-F1
#
_entry.id   AF-A0A847FJE4-F1
#
_cell.length_a   1.000
_cell.length_b   1.000
_cell.length_c   1.000
_cell.angle_alpha   90.00
_cell.angle_beta   90.00
_cell.angle_gamma   90.00
#
_symmetry.space_group_name_H-M   'P 1'
#
loop_
_entity.id
_entity.type
_entity.pdbx_description
1 polymer ?
#
loop_
_entity_poly.entity_id
_entity_poly.type
_entity_poly.pdbx_seq_one_letter_code
_entity_poly.pdbx_strand_id
1 'polypeptide(L)'
;MPEQDDIIRSKSRLDPVPMLLLLLGLGMQLLHFSSAPPGINGDAARLGLHALDLIEAKIWPFYIYHQAGPQPLIVYLQALAFALFGFTPTALRGVTAFGGALAVPAAYLAGKELFHQEGSVVARRSGLVAAVGMALDPFFNLYCRYGIEGALLPAVELLAVMFLWRGLRRGRHLDFVLAGVLVGLSQYVYIVARWFPVALAVACGLALVANRQLLARWRGLALATLSAALVALPQWLLFLRVPYTFVARTQNSDQPFVLSLPRAGSVLVSKLAHQVTMLGFRWDNGYNPFSGRPLLTPILFLGLPLALAAGLARRRAGRLACLALAALMLLPDLLIVEGEWPSATRVFPAAPFVFLAAGLGCALLWSWLEERPRVPSAVAHLLPVAVLLAGIESQWHFATQVRPRIDGSKGLEWQASLVEVAEAHYIAAHVDSALLLPSSEYQRAPLAFLLADAFPHRAGGYPVPLDPGDVVTVVSPAEPERPTTDGIPAGYIEGEWTLLKNGKAYLLPPLPGSVEPMGPQEPLPATNGALAAHVFPARWRGEQPEMSGESASFSNGLDLAGHHVGDLVAGEPLTVTLYWRPRTRIEEDVQVFLQLLDREDQARLGVHDWPTHGAYRIRAWEPGEIVPLSYRLPIPADLAPGPYRLICGIVDLESQARIPLASGEEYATVATGKIALPASQAVPGQSISASFGAEVDLTGYTLSPRASGLEVGLFWKASAVPRTDYTVFVHLVDAADRLAAQIDAQPLDGAYPTSIWSPGETVVDVHLIPAPPGQYRVYVGLYRWDTLERLPVMLSGEPVPEGRLFLGSTKIP
;
A
#
# COMPACT_ATOMS: atom_id res chain seq x y z
N MET A 1 17.79 53.53 50.33
CA MET A 1 16.40 53.03 50.29
C MET A 1 15.64 53.85 49.26
N PRO A 2 15.65 53.39 48.01
CA PRO A 2 14.41 52.92 47.38
C PRO A 2 14.69 51.66 46.56
N GLU A 3 14.49 50.48 47.16
CA GLU A 3 14.65 49.19 46.47
C GLU A 3 13.53 48.20 46.84
N GLN A 4 12.47 48.69 47.52
CA GLN A 4 11.38 47.85 48.03
C GLN A 4 10.01 48.08 47.37
N ASP A 5 9.85 49.12 46.54
CA ASP A 5 8.54 49.43 45.94
C ASP A 5 8.26 48.77 44.58
N ASP A 6 9.26 48.17 43.93
CA ASP A 6 9.06 47.49 42.63
C ASP A 6 8.64 46.01 42.73
N ILE A 7 8.58 45.46 43.95
CA ILE A 7 8.26 44.04 44.17
C ILE A 7 6.74 43.76 44.13
N ILE A 8 5.89 44.78 44.16
CA ILE A 8 4.42 44.60 44.32
C ILE A 8 3.61 44.78 43.01
N ARG A 9 4.22 45.14 41.87
CA ARG A 9 3.47 45.38 40.61
C ARG A 9 3.70 44.41 39.44
N SER A 10 4.40 43.29 39.61
CA SER A 10 4.45 42.25 38.56
C SER A 10 3.29 41.26 38.68
N LYS A 11 2.05 41.72 38.41
CA LYS A 11 1.04 40.80 37.88
C LYS A 11 1.63 40.28 36.56
N SER A 12 1.95 39.00 36.50
CA SER A 12 2.55 38.35 35.33
C SER A 12 1.71 38.61 34.08
N ARG A 13 2.03 39.65 33.32
CA ARG A 13 1.44 39.85 32.00
C ARG A 13 1.87 38.64 31.15
N LEU A 14 0.89 37.86 30.72
CA LEU A 14 1.09 36.74 29.79
C LEU A 14 1.89 37.26 28.59
N ASP A 15 2.97 36.56 28.22
CA ASP A 15 3.76 36.85 27.02
C ASP A 15 2.84 36.61 25.81
N PRO A 16 2.44 37.64 25.03
CA PRO A 16 1.44 37.48 23.97
C PRO A 16 2.00 36.80 22.72
N VAL A 17 3.33 36.67 22.61
CA VAL A 17 4.00 36.18 21.39
C VAL A 17 3.54 34.79 20.95
N PRO A 18 3.43 33.76 21.84
CA PRO A 18 2.92 32.45 21.42
C PRO A 18 1.50 32.50 20.88
N MET A 19 0.63 33.35 21.43
CA MET A 19 -0.74 33.52 20.92
C MET A 19 -0.75 34.17 19.53
N LEU A 20 0.05 35.23 19.34
CA LEU A 20 0.18 35.87 18.03
C LEU A 20 0.76 34.92 16.97
N LEU A 21 1.71 34.08 17.36
CA LEU A 21 2.28 33.05 16.50
C LEU A 21 1.29 31.93 16.18
N LEU A 22 0.42 31.55 17.12
CA LEU A 22 -0.67 30.63 16.86
C LEU A 22 -1.66 31.24 15.85
N LEU A 23 -2.03 32.51 16.01
CA LEU A 23 -2.91 33.20 15.05
C LEU A 23 -2.26 33.33 13.67
N LEU A 24 -0.95 33.60 13.60
CA LEU A 24 -0.20 33.58 12.35
C LEU A 24 -0.22 32.18 11.72
N GLY A 25 0.09 31.14 12.49
CA GLY A 25 0.06 29.75 12.03
C GLY A 25 -1.33 29.35 11.52
N LEU A 26 -2.39 29.63 12.28
CA LEU A 26 -3.77 29.38 11.86
C LEU A 26 -4.11 30.16 10.58
N GLY A 27 -3.77 31.44 10.51
CA GLY A 27 -3.98 32.26 9.32
C GLY A 27 -3.28 31.66 8.10
N MET A 28 -2.02 31.28 8.22
CA MET A 28 -1.26 30.67 7.12
C MET A 28 -1.79 29.29 6.74
N GLN A 29 -2.29 28.49 7.68
CA GLN A 29 -2.91 27.20 7.38
C GLN A 29 -4.28 27.36 6.70
N LEU A 30 -5.05 28.38 7.07
CA LEU A 30 -6.36 28.68 6.48
C LEU A 30 -6.27 29.34 5.08
N LEU A 31 -5.17 30.04 4.79
CA LEU A 31 -4.93 30.60 3.45
C LEU A 31 -4.88 29.49 2.40
N HIS A 32 -5.81 29.51 1.45
CA HIS A 32 -5.96 28.47 0.42
C HIS A 32 -6.37 27.08 0.95
N PHE A 33 -6.88 26.96 2.18
CA PHE A 33 -7.21 25.67 2.79
C PHE A 33 -8.21 24.84 1.96
N SER A 34 -9.22 25.47 1.38
CA SER A 34 -10.22 24.83 0.52
C SER A 34 -9.76 24.64 -0.93
N SER A 35 -8.70 25.33 -1.35
CA SER A 35 -8.25 25.37 -2.76
C SER A 35 -6.89 24.71 -3.00
N ALA A 36 -6.14 24.37 -1.94
CA ALA A 36 -4.82 23.77 -2.03
C ALA A 36 -4.49 22.94 -0.76
N PRO A 37 -4.19 21.63 -0.89
CA PRO A 37 -4.08 20.88 -2.14
C PRO A 37 -5.46 20.61 -2.78
N PRO A 38 -5.55 20.53 -4.12
CA PRO A 38 -6.78 20.10 -4.80
C PRO A 38 -7.13 18.66 -4.39
N GLY A 39 -8.42 18.33 -4.43
CA GLY A 39 -8.87 16.96 -4.21
C GLY A 39 -8.76 16.45 -2.77
N ILE A 40 -8.34 15.19 -2.58
CA ILE A 40 -8.10 14.51 -1.31
C ILE A 40 -6.98 13.48 -1.56
N ASN A 41 -6.04 13.40 -0.63
CA ASN A 41 -4.95 12.45 -0.72
C ASN A 41 -5.42 11.02 -0.36
N GLY A 42 -4.91 10.01 -1.07
CA GLY A 42 -5.29 8.61 -0.90
C GLY A 42 -5.06 8.09 0.51
N ASP A 43 -3.87 8.32 1.09
CA ASP A 43 -3.55 7.91 2.46
C ASP A 43 -4.45 8.61 3.49
N ALA A 44 -4.65 9.92 3.35
CA ALA A 44 -5.55 10.67 4.22
C ALA A 44 -7.01 10.16 4.15
N ALA A 45 -7.47 9.81 2.95
CA ALA A 45 -8.80 9.25 2.74
C ALA A 45 -8.93 7.85 3.39
N ARG A 46 -7.92 6.98 3.28
CA ARG A 46 -7.88 5.69 4.00
C ARG A 46 -7.96 5.89 5.52
N LEU A 47 -7.18 6.82 6.07
CA LEU A 47 -7.23 7.15 7.50
C LEU A 47 -8.61 7.66 7.92
N GLY A 48 -9.25 8.47 7.07
CA GLY A 48 -10.62 8.90 7.24
C GLY A 48 -11.62 7.75 7.28
N LEU A 49 -11.48 6.75 6.41
CA LEU A 49 -12.30 5.53 6.42
C LEU A 49 -12.07 4.69 7.69
N HIS A 50 -10.83 4.57 8.17
CA HIS A 50 -10.56 3.94 9.47
C HIS A 50 -11.22 4.69 10.64
N ALA A 51 -11.27 6.02 10.57
CA ALA A 51 -11.97 6.84 11.56
C ALA A 51 -13.50 6.66 11.48
N LEU A 52 -14.05 6.50 10.26
CA LEU A 52 -15.45 6.13 10.06
C LEU A 52 -15.76 4.76 10.66
N ASP A 53 -14.93 3.75 10.42
CA ASP A 53 -15.08 2.41 10.99
C ASP A 53 -15.05 2.43 12.53
N LEU A 54 -14.28 3.35 13.14
CA LEU A 54 -14.30 3.55 14.59
C LEU A 54 -15.63 4.14 15.07
N ILE A 55 -16.21 5.08 14.32
CA ILE A 55 -17.48 5.74 14.67
C ILE A 55 -18.65 4.78 14.46
N GLU A 56 -18.75 4.18 13.28
CA GLU A 56 -19.89 3.37 12.84
C GLU A 56 -19.79 1.93 13.33
N ALA A 57 -18.69 1.24 13.02
CA ALA A 57 -18.52 -0.17 13.34
C ALA A 57 -17.88 -0.42 14.72
N LYS A 58 -17.48 0.62 15.46
CA LYS A 58 -16.78 0.52 16.76
C LYS A 58 -15.47 -0.29 16.67
N ILE A 59 -14.79 -0.22 15.53
CA ILE A 59 -13.49 -0.86 15.33
C ILE A 59 -12.42 0.06 15.92
N TRP A 60 -11.64 -0.44 16.88
CA TRP A 60 -10.55 0.32 17.49
C TRP A 60 -9.21 -0.10 16.89
N PRO A 61 -8.71 0.58 15.83
CA PRO A 61 -7.44 0.20 15.23
C PRO A 61 -6.30 0.64 16.15
N PHE A 62 -5.50 -0.32 16.61
CA PHE A 62 -4.18 -0.03 17.17
C PHE A 62 -3.09 -0.14 16.12
N TYR A 63 -3.07 -1.26 15.37
CA TYR A 63 -2.21 -1.46 14.21
C TYR A 63 -2.94 -1.03 12.93
N ILE A 64 -2.32 -0.13 12.16
CA ILE A 64 -2.86 0.35 10.89
C ILE A 64 -2.06 -0.33 9.77
N TYR A 65 -2.69 -1.33 9.14
CA TYR A 65 -2.02 -2.21 8.19
C TYR A 65 -1.45 -1.45 6.97
N HIS A 66 -2.20 -0.52 6.37
CA HIS A 66 -1.71 0.26 5.22
C HIS A 66 -0.51 1.16 5.56
N GLN A 67 -0.33 1.53 6.83
CA GLN A 67 0.85 2.25 7.33
C GLN A 67 1.95 1.32 7.86
N ALA A 68 1.70 0.01 7.88
CA ALA A 68 2.55 -1.03 8.43
C ALA A 68 3.06 -0.71 9.86
N GLY A 69 2.20 -0.14 10.71
CA GLY A 69 2.60 0.22 12.07
C GLY A 69 1.48 0.66 13.02
N PRO A 70 1.78 0.71 14.34
CA PRO A 70 0.83 1.16 15.35
C PRO A 70 0.80 2.68 15.44
N GLN A 71 0.09 3.32 14.51
CA GLN A 71 -0.01 4.78 14.36
C GLN A 71 -1.44 5.31 14.61
N PRO A 72 -2.12 4.91 15.70
CA PRO A 72 -3.57 5.12 15.85
C PRO A 72 -3.98 6.57 16.14
N LEU A 73 -3.03 7.45 16.52
CA LEU A 73 -3.37 8.77 17.05
C LEU A 73 -4.14 9.61 16.04
N ILE A 74 -3.74 9.58 14.77
CA ILE A 74 -4.40 10.36 13.72
C ILE A 74 -5.86 9.93 13.53
N VAL A 75 -6.13 8.62 13.56
CA VAL A 75 -7.46 8.05 13.39
C VAL A 75 -8.36 8.49 14.54
N TYR A 76 -7.87 8.47 15.77
CA TYR A 76 -8.64 8.91 16.93
C TYR A 76 -8.95 10.41 16.90
N LEU A 77 -8.00 11.23 16.47
CA LEU A 77 -8.21 12.68 16.34
C LEU A 77 -9.16 13.02 15.19
N GLN A 78 -9.07 12.31 14.06
CA GLN A 78 -9.98 12.47 12.93
C GLN A 78 -11.39 12.00 13.29
N ALA A 79 -11.54 10.88 14.00
CA ALA A 79 -12.85 10.43 14.47
C ALA A 79 -13.49 11.44 15.43
N LEU A 80 -12.71 12.03 16.34
CA LEU A 80 -13.18 13.11 17.19
C LEU A 80 -13.57 14.35 16.37
N ALA A 81 -12.79 14.72 15.37
CA ALA A 81 -13.12 15.84 14.49
C ALA A 81 -14.41 15.61 13.70
N PHE A 82 -14.62 14.40 13.17
CA PHE A 82 -15.86 14.04 12.47
C PHE A 82 -17.07 14.05 13.41
N ALA A 83 -16.92 13.57 14.64
CA ALA A 83 -17.99 13.63 15.63
C ALA A 83 -18.38 15.07 16.03
N LEU A 84 -17.45 16.02 15.96
CA LEU A 84 -17.68 17.43 16.32
C LEU A 84 -18.10 18.32 15.14
N PHE A 85 -17.60 18.05 13.94
CA PHE A 85 -17.71 18.96 12.78
C PHE A 85 -18.34 18.30 11.55
N GLY A 86 -18.74 17.03 11.63
CA GLY A 86 -19.28 16.25 10.52
C GLY A 86 -18.21 15.54 9.69
N PHE A 87 -18.63 14.53 8.93
CA PHE A 87 -17.75 13.72 8.08
C PHE A 87 -17.43 14.46 6.78
N THR A 88 -16.41 15.31 6.80
CA THR A 88 -16.06 16.17 5.65
C THR A 88 -14.56 16.19 5.38
N PRO A 89 -14.12 16.47 4.14
CA PRO A 89 -12.71 16.72 3.83
C PRO A 89 -12.11 17.85 4.67
N THR A 90 -12.91 18.85 5.04
CA THR A 90 -12.49 19.98 5.89
C THR A 90 -12.15 19.50 7.29
N ALA A 91 -13.00 18.67 7.91
CA ALA A 91 -12.74 18.10 9.24
C ALA A 91 -11.49 17.20 9.23
N LEU A 92 -11.32 16.38 8.19
CA LEU A 92 -10.15 15.50 8.00
C LEU A 92 -8.84 16.29 8.00
N ARG A 93 -8.76 17.30 7.13
CA ARG A 93 -7.57 18.17 6.97
C ARG A 93 -7.38 19.12 8.15
N GLY A 94 -8.46 19.49 8.83
CA GLY A 94 -8.45 20.42 9.96
C GLY A 94 -7.59 19.93 11.12
N VAL A 95 -7.57 18.61 11.36
CA VAL A 95 -6.73 17.99 12.40
C VAL A 95 -5.25 18.27 12.18
N THR A 96 -4.76 17.98 10.97
CA THR A 96 -3.34 18.13 10.62
C THR A 96 -2.94 19.59 10.42
N ALA A 97 -3.84 20.41 9.86
CA ALA A 97 -3.62 21.85 9.73
C ALA A 97 -3.53 22.54 11.10
N PHE A 98 -4.35 22.12 12.07
CA PHE A 98 -4.24 22.58 13.45
C PHE A 98 -2.91 22.14 14.10
N GLY A 99 -2.48 20.90 13.87
CA GLY A 99 -1.15 20.42 14.27
C GLY A 99 -0.02 21.29 13.72
N GLY A 100 -0.06 21.62 12.43
CA GLY A 100 0.87 22.54 11.78
C GLY A 100 0.84 23.94 12.39
N ALA A 101 -0.35 24.48 12.69
CA ALA A 101 -0.51 25.77 13.37
C ALA A 101 0.06 25.76 14.80
N LEU A 102 -0.10 24.66 15.54
CA LEU A 102 0.48 24.48 16.88
C LEU A 102 2.01 24.35 16.86
N ALA A 103 2.59 23.85 15.78
CA ALA A 103 4.04 23.74 15.63
C ALA A 103 4.71 25.13 15.63
N VAL A 104 4.05 26.17 15.10
CA VAL A 104 4.58 27.53 15.02
C VAL A 104 4.92 28.13 16.40
N PRO A 105 3.99 28.24 17.37
CA PRO A 105 4.33 28.68 18.72
C PRO A 105 5.22 27.67 19.46
N ALA A 106 5.12 26.37 19.16
CA ALA A 106 6.01 25.37 19.75
C ALA A 106 7.47 25.61 19.34
N ALA A 107 7.74 26.02 18.09
CA ALA A 107 9.08 26.35 17.59
C ALA A 107 9.65 27.56 18.35
N TYR A 108 8.84 28.59 18.57
CA TYR A 108 9.24 29.75 19.37
C TYR A 108 9.61 29.37 20.81
N LEU A 109 8.77 28.57 21.46
CA LEU A 109 9.00 28.15 22.85
C LEU A 109 10.20 27.21 22.96
N ALA A 110 10.37 26.27 22.02
CA ALA A 110 11.53 25.38 21.95
C ALA A 110 12.82 26.17 21.78
N GLY A 111 12.87 27.11 20.81
CA GLY A 111 14.03 27.98 20.60
C GLY A 111 14.37 28.84 21.82
N LYS A 112 13.35 29.41 22.48
CA LYS A 112 13.52 30.22 23.70
C LYS A 112 14.15 29.43 24.85
N GLU A 113 13.80 28.16 25.02
CA GLU A 113 14.34 27.31 26.07
C GLU A 113 15.70 26.70 25.69
N LEU A 114 15.86 26.23 24.44
CA LEU A 114 17.12 25.70 23.90
C LEU A 114 18.25 26.72 24.02
N PHE A 115 18.00 27.95 23.56
CA PHE A 115 19.02 28.98 23.42
C PHE A 115 19.07 29.94 24.61
N HIS A 116 18.49 29.59 25.76
CA HIS A 116 18.49 30.45 26.94
C HIS A 116 19.91 30.89 27.38
N GLN A 117 20.92 30.03 27.19
CA GLN A 117 22.34 30.33 27.47
C GLN A 117 22.92 31.45 26.60
N GLU A 118 22.25 31.80 25.49
CA GLU A 118 22.61 32.90 24.61
C GLU A 118 22.21 34.28 25.14
N GLY A 119 21.41 34.31 26.21
CA GLY A 119 20.74 35.50 26.68
C GLY A 119 19.29 35.55 26.19
N SER A 120 18.45 36.24 26.95
CA SER A 120 16.99 36.27 26.71
C SER A 120 16.61 36.84 25.36
N VAL A 121 17.37 37.82 24.86
CA VAL A 121 17.13 38.49 23.57
C VAL A 121 17.41 37.53 22.41
N VAL A 122 18.61 36.96 22.34
CA VAL A 122 18.98 36.01 21.28
C VAL A 122 18.02 34.81 21.30
N ALA A 123 17.72 34.24 22.46
CA ALA A 123 16.83 33.09 22.57
C ALA A 123 15.42 33.37 22.02
N ARG A 124 14.85 34.54 22.35
CA ARG A 124 13.54 34.97 21.81
C ARG A 124 13.61 35.21 20.31
N ARG A 125 14.68 35.85 19.82
CA ARG A 125 14.89 36.09 18.38
C ARG A 125 15.03 34.79 17.60
N SER A 126 15.80 33.82 18.10
CA SER A 126 16.01 32.53 17.45
C SER A 126 14.70 31.77 17.28
N GLY A 127 13.93 31.66 18.36
CA GLY A 127 12.60 31.02 18.31
C GLY A 127 11.63 31.79 17.40
N LEU A 128 11.66 33.12 17.41
CA LEU A 128 10.75 33.95 16.61
C LEU A 128 11.04 33.81 15.11
N VAL A 129 12.32 33.89 14.72
CA VAL A 129 12.74 33.73 13.32
C VAL A 129 12.41 32.34 12.80
N ALA A 130 12.66 31.29 13.61
CA ALA A 130 12.30 29.93 13.25
C ALA A 130 10.78 29.76 13.07
N ALA A 131 9.99 30.26 14.02
CA ALA A 131 8.52 30.17 13.98
C ALA A 131 7.94 30.93 12.77
N VAL A 132 8.38 32.15 12.52
CA VAL A 132 7.92 32.94 11.36
C VAL A 132 8.36 32.32 10.05
N GLY A 133 9.60 31.84 9.96
CA GLY A 133 10.11 31.14 8.77
C GLY A 133 9.28 29.91 8.43
N MET A 134 8.99 29.08 9.44
CA MET A 134 8.16 27.88 9.28
C MET A 134 6.70 28.21 8.96
N ALA A 135 6.11 29.21 9.61
CA ALA A 135 4.73 29.63 9.35
C ALA A 135 4.52 30.16 7.92
N LEU A 136 5.54 30.81 7.35
CA LEU A 136 5.49 31.37 6.00
C LEU A 136 5.98 30.40 4.92
N ASP A 137 6.42 29.20 5.28
CA ASP A 137 6.92 28.22 4.31
C ASP A 137 5.75 27.53 3.56
N PRO A 138 5.65 27.67 2.22
CA PRO A 138 4.57 27.07 1.45
C PRO A 138 4.58 25.53 1.50
N PHE A 139 5.75 24.90 1.54
CA PHE A 139 5.83 23.45 1.65
C PHE A 139 5.28 22.97 2.98
N PHE A 140 5.71 23.56 4.10
CA PHE A 140 5.26 23.20 5.43
C PHE A 140 3.74 23.32 5.57
N ASN A 141 3.18 24.44 5.08
CA ASN A 141 1.74 24.69 5.10
C ASN A 141 0.98 23.71 4.21
N LEU A 142 1.44 23.48 2.97
CA LEU A 142 0.78 22.56 2.05
C LEU A 142 0.78 21.12 2.60
N TYR A 143 1.92 20.66 3.14
CA TYR A 143 2.05 19.32 3.70
C TYR A 143 1.06 19.09 4.86
N CYS A 144 0.89 20.08 5.74
CA CYS A 144 -0.07 20.01 6.85
C CYS A 144 -1.54 19.91 6.41
N ARG A 145 -1.87 20.26 5.16
CA ARG A 145 -3.25 20.27 4.65
C ARG A 145 -3.65 19.00 3.91
N TYR A 146 -2.74 18.04 3.75
CA TYR A 146 -3.09 16.76 3.11
C TYR A 146 -3.93 15.84 3.99
N GLY A 147 -3.95 16.03 5.31
CA GLY A 147 -4.69 15.15 6.23
C GLY A 147 -3.92 13.90 6.66
N ILE A 148 -2.61 13.85 6.38
CA ILE A 148 -1.71 12.73 6.71
C ILE A 148 -1.02 12.91 8.07
N GLU A 149 -0.76 11.79 8.73
CA GLU A 149 -0.35 11.67 10.13
C GLU A 149 0.95 12.38 10.48
N GLY A 150 1.92 12.39 9.56
CA GLY A 150 3.24 13.01 9.76
C GLY A 150 3.17 14.50 10.08
N ALA A 151 2.07 15.18 9.71
CA ALA A 151 1.84 16.60 9.97
C ALA A 151 1.75 16.95 11.47
N LEU A 152 1.42 15.98 12.34
CA LEU A 152 1.32 16.21 13.79
C LEU A 152 2.69 16.20 14.50
N LEU A 153 3.72 15.61 13.89
CA LEU A 153 5.03 15.42 14.54
C LEU A 153 5.71 16.73 14.96
N PRO A 154 5.81 17.77 14.10
CA PRO A 154 6.47 19.02 14.49
C PRO A 154 5.99 19.60 15.81
N ALA A 155 4.68 19.66 16.04
CA ALA A 155 4.13 20.20 17.28
C ALA A 155 4.52 19.33 18.49
N VAL A 156 4.37 18.02 18.38
CA VAL A 156 4.66 17.06 19.47
C VAL A 156 6.13 17.08 19.83
N GLU A 157 7.03 17.01 18.84
CA GLU A 157 8.47 16.92 19.05
C GLU A 157 9.07 18.26 19.52
N LEU A 158 8.62 19.39 18.99
CA LEU A 158 9.04 20.72 19.46
C LEU A 158 8.59 20.97 20.90
N LEU A 159 7.36 20.58 21.27
CA LEU A 159 6.91 20.67 22.65
C LEU A 159 7.72 19.74 23.56
N ALA A 160 8.05 18.52 23.12
CA ALA A 160 8.92 17.61 23.87
C ALA A 160 10.28 18.27 24.18
N VAL A 161 10.92 18.85 23.16
CA VAL A 161 12.18 19.59 23.31
C VAL A 161 12.03 20.81 24.22
N MET A 162 10.95 21.58 24.06
CA MET A 162 10.65 22.74 24.90
C MET A 162 10.54 22.36 26.38
N PHE A 163 9.72 21.35 26.71
CA PHE A 163 9.55 20.89 28.09
C PHE A 163 10.85 20.30 28.64
N LEU A 164 11.60 19.53 27.85
CA LEU A 164 12.87 18.95 28.27
C LEU A 164 13.89 20.03 28.64
N TRP A 165 14.11 21.02 27.78
CA TRP A 165 15.06 22.10 28.05
C TRP A 165 14.60 23.02 29.18
N ARG A 166 13.29 23.26 29.29
CA ARG A 166 12.72 23.99 30.41
C ARG A 166 12.92 23.25 31.73
N GLY A 167 12.75 21.93 31.74
CA GLY A 167 13.03 21.06 32.88
C GLY A 167 14.50 21.06 33.27
N LEU A 168 15.41 20.98 32.30
CA LEU A 168 16.85 21.08 32.54
C LEU A 168 17.24 22.42 33.19
N ARG A 169 16.60 23.51 32.78
CA ARG A 169 16.81 24.85 33.32
C ARG A 169 16.18 25.05 34.71
N ARG A 170 14.90 24.71 34.86
CA ARG A 170 14.10 25.01 36.08
C ARG A 170 14.14 23.91 37.13
N GLY A 171 14.49 22.68 36.76
CA GLY A 171 14.53 21.52 37.65
C GLY A 171 13.16 20.96 38.05
N ARG A 172 12.05 21.34 37.39
CA ARG A 172 10.70 20.87 37.74
C ARG A 172 10.44 19.48 37.15
N HIS A 173 10.04 18.51 37.97
CA HIS A 173 9.76 17.14 37.53
C HIS A 173 8.62 17.05 36.50
N LEU A 174 7.58 17.88 36.64
CA LEU A 174 6.47 17.92 35.68
C LEU A 174 6.94 18.22 34.25
N ASP A 175 7.94 19.11 34.09
CA ASP A 175 8.49 19.41 32.76
C ASP A 175 9.15 18.17 32.13
N PHE A 176 9.85 17.35 32.92
CA PHE A 176 10.43 16.10 32.45
C PHE A 176 9.37 15.03 32.13
N VAL A 177 8.33 14.91 32.96
CA VAL A 177 7.22 13.98 32.70
C VAL A 177 6.51 14.36 31.41
N LEU A 178 6.17 15.64 31.21
CA LEU A 178 5.53 16.11 29.97
C LEU A 178 6.43 15.91 28.75
N ALA A 179 7.73 16.16 28.86
CA ALA A 179 8.68 15.86 27.79
C ALA A 179 8.67 14.38 27.44
N GLY A 180 8.75 13.50 28.45
CA GLY A 180 8.70 12.05 28.25
C GLY A 180 7.39 11.57 27.62
N VAL A 181 6.25 12.06 28.12
CA VAL A 181 4.93 11.74 27.55
C VAL A 181 4.86 12.12 26.07
N LEU A 182 5.38 13.29 25.67
CA LEU A 182 5.40 13.71 24.28
C LEU A 182 6.37 12.90 23.41
N VAL A 183 7.53 12.50 23.94
CA VAL A 183 8.45 11.57 23.25
C VAL A 183 7.79 10.20 23.04
N GLY A 184 7.06 9.69 24.03
CA GLY A 184 6.31 8.44 23.90
C GLY A 184 5.11 8.58 22.96
N LEU A 185 4.39 9.70 23.02
CA LEU A 185 3.25 9.97 22.15
C LEU A 185 3.66 10.10 20.68
N SER A 186 4.84 10.66 20.39
CA SER A 186 5.32 10.79 19.01
C SER A 186 5.45 9.44 18.32
N GLN A 187 5.67 8.35 19.07
CA GLN A 187 5.78 6.99 18.54
C GLN A 187 4.49 6.50 17.87
N TYR A 188 3.33 7.05 18.26
CA TYR A 188 2.01 6.73 17.72
C TYR A 188 1.55 7.68 16.60
N VAL A 189 2.39 8.63 16.20
CA VAL A 189 2.06 9.61 15.16
C VAL A 189 2.45 9.08 13.78
N TYR A 190 3.74 8.80 13.58
CA TYR A 190 4.28 8.40 12.27
C TYR A 190 5.55 7.57 12.44
N ILE A 191 5.82 6.65 11.52
CA ILE A 191 6.92 5.69 11.64
C ILE A 191 8.31 6.32 11.83
N VAL A 192 8.56 7.49 11.22
CA VAL A 192 9.86 8.20 11.34
C VAL A 192 10.13 8.65 12.78
N ALA A 193 9.10 8.84 13.59
CA ALA A 193 9.22 9.23 15.00
C ALA A 193 9.99 8.20 15.85
N ARG A 194 10.11 6.95 15.39
CA ARG A 194 10.94 5.91 16.04
C ARG A 194 12.41 6.33 16.16
N TRP A 195 12.87 7.19 15.27
CA TRP A 195 14.22 7.74 15.30
C TRP A 195 14.39 8.92 16.28
N PHE A 196 13.31 9.63 16.60
CA PHE A 196 13.35 10.84 17.44
C PHE A 196 13.95 10.61 18.84
N PRO A 197 13.57 9.57 19.62
CA PRO A 197 14.19 9.30 20.92
C PRO A 197 15.72 9.10 20.83
N VAL A 198 16.19 8.46 19.76
CA VAL A 198 17.63 8.23 19.52
C VAL A 198 18.33 9.56 19.20
N ALA A 199 17.78 10.34 18.27
CA ALA A 199 18.31 11.66 17.92
C ALA A 199 18.34 12.60 19.14
N LEU A 200 17.29 12.59 19.95
CA LEU A 200 17.17 13.38 21.17
C LEU A 200 18.17 12.94 22.24
N ALA A 201 18.39 11.63 22.42
CA ALA A 201 19.39 11.10 23.34
C ALA A 201 20.81 11.52 22.95
N VAL A 202 21.16 11.45 21.66
CA VAL A 202 22.47 11.91 21.14
C VAL A 202 22.61 13.42 21.34
N ALA A 203 21.57 14.20 21.05
CA ALA A 203 21.55 15.64 21.29
C ALA A 203 21.74 15.99 22.78
N CYS A 204 21.10 15.25 23.68
CA CYS A 204 21.31 15.37 25.14
C CYS A 204 22.72 14.98 25.56
N GLY A 205 23.30 13.93 24.98
CA GLY A 205 24.69 13.53 25.22
C GLY A 205 25.68 14.62 24.83
N LEU A 206 25.52 15.22 23.65
CA LEU A 206 26.33 16.35 23.20
C LEU A 206 26.12 17.60 24.08
N ALA A 207 24.89 17.85 24.53
CA ALA A 207 24.59 18.92 25.48
C ALA A 207 25.28 18.70 26.85
N LEU A 208 25.34 17.45 27.34
CA LEU A 208 26.02 17.08 28.58
C LEU A 208 27.55 17.22 28.46
N VAL A 209 28.13 16.90 27.29
CA VAL A 209 29.55 17.12 27.00
C VAL A 209 29.87 18.62 27.05
N ALA A 210 29.00 19.47 26.50
CA ALA A 210 29.14 20.93 26.55
C ALA A 210 28.89 21.53 27.94
N ASN A 211 27.99 20.93 28.73
CA ASN A 211 27.66 21.41 30.07
C ASN A 211 27.38 20.25 31.04
N ARG A 212 28.43 19.82 31.76
CA ARG A 212 28.31 18.73 32.75
C ARG A 212 27.38 19.05 33.92
N GLN A 213 27.05 20.31 34.18
CA GLN A 213 26.11 20.66 35.26
C GLN A 213 24.69 20.12 34.98
N LEU A 214 24.36 19.81 33.73
CA LEU A 214 23.10 19.16 33.38
C LEU A 214 22.96 17.77 34.03
N LEU A 215 24.07 17.09 34.40
CA LEU A 215 24.03 15.82 35.13
C LEU A 215 23.39 15.96 36.53
N ALA A 216 23.37 17.15 37.11
CA ALA A 216 22.64 17.39 38.36
C ALA A 216 21.12 17.14 38.22
N ARG A 217 20.61 17.08 36.98
CA ARG A 217 19.22 16.81 36.63
C ARG A 217 18.97 15.36 36.20
N TRP A 218 19.87 14.42 36.50
CA TRP A 218 19.74 13.02 36.07
C TRP A 218 18.41 12.37 36.48
N ARG A 219 17.87 12.69 37.67
CA ARG A 219 16.55 12.19 38.11
C ARG A 219 15.42 12.65 37.18
N GLY A 220 15.49 13.90 36.73
CA GLY A 220 14.56 14.44 35.74
C GLY A 220 14.71 13.74 34.39
N LEU A 221 15.94 13.53 33.91
CA LEU A 221 16.19 12.78 32.69
C LEU A 221 15.66 11.34 32.78
N ALA A 222 15.87 10.66 33.91
CA ALA A 222 15.31 9.33 34.15
C ALA A 222 13.78 9.33 34.17
N LEU A 223 13.14 10.35 34.75
CA LEU A 223 11.68 10.52 34.72
C LEU A 223 11.16 10.74 33.29
N ALA A 224 11.84 11.53 32.48
CA ALA A 224 11.49 11.72 31.07
C ALA A 224 11.60 10.40 30.30
N THR A 225 12.69 9.66 30.45
CA THR A 225 12.88 8.35 29.81
C THR A 225 11.83 7.33 30.26
N LEU A 226 11.55 7.24 31.56
CA LEU A 226 10.54 6.33 32.09
C LEU A 226 9.14 6.68 31.58
N SER A 227 8.78 7.97 31.56
CA SER A 227 7.48 8.42 31.06
C SER A 227 7.33 8.13 29.56
N ALA A 228 8.40 8.33 28.77
CA ALA A 228 8.41 7.97 27.35
C ALA A 228 8.25 6.47 27.13
N ALA A 229 8.97 5.64 27.91
CA ALA A 229 8.87 4.19 27.84
C ALA A 229 7.47 3.70 28.24
N LEU A 230 6.87 4.26 29.29
CA LEU A 230 5.53 3.90 29.74
C LEU A 230 4.46 4.23 28.69
N VAL A 231 4.55 5.40 28.05
CA VAL A 231 3.59 5.79 27.00
C VAL A 231 3.80 4.91 25.75
N ALA A 232 5.05 4.64 25.35
CA ALA A 232 5.34 3.79 24.20
C ALA A 232 5.12 2.28 24.45
N LEU A 233 4.97 1.85 25.71
CA LEU A 233 4.97 0.44 26.10
C LEU A 233 4.02 -0.45 25.28
N PRO A 234 2.75 -0.08 25.00
CA PRO A 234 1.86 -0.86 24.13
C PRO A 234 2.47 -1.22 22.77
N GLN A 235 3.12 -0.27 22.10
CA GLN A 235 3.79 -0.50 20.83
C GLN A 235 4.98 -1.45 20.96
N TRP A 236 5.75 -1.35 22.05
CA TRP A 236 6.88 -2.27 22.29
C TRP A 236 6.40 -3.69 22.60
N LEU A 237 5.28 -3.83 23.33
CA LEU A 237 4.66 -5.13 23.57
C LEU A 237 4.19 -5.77 22.26
N LEU A 238 3.61 -4.99 21.34
CA LEU A 238 3.29 -5.46 19.99
C LEU A 238 4.53 -5.97 19.25
N PHE A 239 5.61 -5.18 19.22
CA PHE A 239 6.85 -5.60 18.56
C PHE A 239 7.50 -6.84 19.18
N LEU A 240 7.36 -7.04 20.49
CA LEU A 240 7.85 -8.24 21.15
C LEU A 240 6.99 -9.47 20.85
N ARG A 241 5.67 -9.31 20.76
CA ARG A 241 4.72 -10.38 20.42
C ARG A 241 4.82 -10.75 18.94
N VAL A 242 5.03 -9.76 18.08
CA VAL A 242 5.01 -9.89 16.63
C VAL A 242 6.21 -9.12 16.02
N PRO A 243 7.42 -9.71 16.03
CA PRO A 243 8.66 -9.00 15.67
C PRO A 243 8.70 -8.37 14.28
N TYR A 244 8.03 -8.98 13.28
CA TYR A 244 8.07 -8.43 11.92
C TYR A 244 7.41 -7.04 11.83
N THR A 245 6.43 -6.72 12.69
CA THR A 245 5.74 -5.42 12.69
C THR A 245 6.67 -4.22 12.99
N PHE A 246 7.85 -4.48 13.55
CA PHE A 246 8.90 -3.48 13.71
C PHE A 246 9.52 -3.07 12.36
N VAL A 247 9.68 -4.01 11.43
CA VAL A 247 10.34 -3.80 10.12
C VAL A 247 9.38 -3.86 8.91
N ALA A 248 8.09 -4.15 9.14
CA ALA A 248 7.10 -4.39 8.11
C ALA A 248 7.08 -3.31 7.02
N ARG A 249 7.13 -2.03 7.38
CA ARG A 249 7.12 -0.93 6.39
C ARG A 249 8.32 -0.97 5.44
N THR A 250 9.50 -1.38 5.91
CA THR A 250 10.71 -1.45 5.10
C THR A 250 10.77 -2.73 4.26
N GLN A 251 10.20 -3.83 4.76
CA GLN A 251 10.10 -5.09 4.01
C GLN A 251 9.02 -5.05 2.92
N ASN A 252 7.92 -4.33 3.16
CA ASN A 252 6.77 -4.24 2.24
C ASN A 252 6.87 -3.06 1.25
N SER A 253 8.03 -2.42 1.16
CA SER A 253 8.28 -1.32 0.23
C SER A 253 9.40 -1.70 -0.73
N ASP A 254 9.29 -1.32 -2.00
CA ASP A 254 10.37 -1.37 -2.99
C ASP A 254 11.51 -0.36 -2.72
N GLN A 255 11.63 0.12 -1.48
CA GLN A 255 12.57 1.15 -1.04
C GLN A 255 13.69 0.53 -0.19
N PRO A 256 14.76 0.01 -0.81
CA PRO A 256 15.83 -0.65 -0.09
C PRO A 256 16.62 0.33 0.80
N PHE A 257 17.27 -0.21 1.81
CA PHE A 257 18.32 0.52 2.52
C PHE A 257 19.46 0.85 1.56
N VAL A 258 19.98 2.08 1.61
CA VAL A 258 21.10 2.50 0.73
C VAL A 258 22.31 1.58 0.90
N LEU A 259 22.55 1.09 2.12
CA LEU A 259 23.67 0.21 2.45
C LEU A 259 23.59 -1.18 1.81
N SER A 260 22.41 -1.61 1.33
CA SER A 260 22.27 -2.87 0.60
C SER A 260 22.58 -2.76 -0.89
N LEU A 261 22.89 -1.56 -1.39
CA LEU A 261 23.16 -1.33 -2.82
C LEU A 261 24.64 -1.53 -3.19
N PRO A 262 24.95 -2.05 -4.40
CA PRO A 262 26.33 -2.23 -4.88
C PRO A 262 27.21 -0.97 -4.91
N ARG A 263 26.60 0.22 -4.89
CA ARG A 263 27.29 1.53 -4.89
C ARG A 263 26.79 2.45 -3.77
N ALA A 264 26.53 1.89 -2.58
CA ALA A 264 26.01 2.61 -1.43
C ALA A 264 26.73 3.96 -1.16
N GLY A 265 28.07 3.99 -1.24
CA GLY A 265 28.85 5.20 -1.00
C GLY A 265 28.53 6.36 -1.95
N SER A 266 28.43 6.12 -3.27
CA SER A 266 28.07 7.17 -4.22
C SER A 266 26.61 7.60 -4.08
N VAL A 267 25.71 6.67 -3.75
CA VAL A 267 24.30 6.97 -3.49
C VAL A 267 24.17 7.87 -2.25
N LEU A 268 24.90 7.57 -1.17
CA LEU A 268 24.93 8.41 0.04
C LEU A 268 25.47 9.82 -0.27
N VAL A 269 26.54 9.94 -1.06
CA VAL A 269 27.08 11.25 -1.46
C VAL A 269 26.06 12.03 -2.29
N SER A 270 25.41 11.38 -3.26
CA SER A 270 24.36 12.01 -4.07
C SER A 270 23.20 12.48 -3.21
N LYS A 271 22.67 11.62 -2.32
CA LYS A 271 21.57 11.98 -1.42
C LYS A 271 21.95 13.11 -0.47
N LEU A 272 23.16 13.10 0.08
CA LEU A 272 23.67 14.20 0.91
C LEU A 272 23.75 15.51 0.11
N ALA A 273 24.24 15.46 -1.13
CA ALA A 273 24.27 16.63 -2.01
C ALA A 273 22.86 17.16 -2.28
N HIS A 274 21.88 16.29 -2.52
CA HIS A 274 20.49 16.67 -2.70
C HIS A 274 19.84 17.22 -1.43
N GLN A 275 20.18 16.70 -0.24
CA GLN A 275 19.75 17.30 1.03
C GLN A 275 20.31 18.72 1.20
N VAL A 276 21.59 18.95 0.92
CA VAL A 276 22.17 20.31 0.97
C VAL A 276 21.52 21.24 -0.06
N THR A 277 21.25 20.73 -1.25
CA THR A 277 20.60 21.49 -2.34
C THR A 277 19.16 21.85 -1.97
N MET A 278 18.43 20.91 -1.39
CA MET A 278 17.08 21.09 -0.85
C MET A 278 17.04 22.23 0.17
N LEU A 279 18.04 22.33 1.05
CA LEU A 279 18.02 23.31 2.12
C LEU A 279 18.04 24.77 1.64
N GLY A 280 18.67 25.07 0.49
CA GLY A 280 18.90 26.48 0.10
C GLY A 280 18.82 26.83 -1.38
N PHE A 281 18.74 25.85 -2.28
CA PHE A 281 18.81 26.09 -3.73
C PHE A 281 17.59 25.59 -4.49
N ARG A 282 17.27 24.29 -4.39
CA ARG A 282 16.20 23.66 -5.15
C ARG A 282 15.75 22.38 -4.47
N TRP A 283 14.44 22.15 -4.46
CA TRP A 283 13.88 20.88 -4.03
C TRP A 283 12.68 20.54 -4.90
N ASP A 284 12.67 19.31 -5.41
CA ASP A 284 11.46 18.68 -5.90
C ASP A 284 11.00 17.67 -4.84
N ASN A 285 9.91 17.98 -4.16
CA ASN A 285 9.46 17.24 -2.98
C ASN A 285 8.29 16.31 -3.26
N GLY A 286 7.82 16.24 -4.52
CA GLY A 286 6.68 15.39 -4.89
C GLY A 286 5.31 15.84 -4.37
N TYR A 287 5.23 16.85 -3.49
CA TYR A 287 3.97 17.41 -2.98
C TYR A 287 3.73 18.86 -3.46
N ASN A 288 4.80 19.53 -3.91
CA ASN A 288 4.85 20.87 -4.48
C ASN A 288 5.93 20.95 -5.60
N PRO A 289 5.76 20.18 -6.69
CA PRO A 289 6.78 19.91 -7.71
C PRO A 289 7.04 21.16 -8.57
N PHE A 290 6.01 21.99 -8.76
CA PHE A 290 6.04 23.13 -9.65
C PHE A 290 6.74 24.33 -9.01
N SER A 291 7.00 24.29 -7.70
CA SER A 291 7.75 25.35 -7.03
C SER A 291 9.24 25.28 -7.36
N GLY A 292 9.84 24.07 -7.35
CA GLY A 292 11.29 23.89 -7.41
C GLY A 292 12.05 24.68 -6.33
N ARG A 293 11.37 25.14 -5.28
CA ARG A 293 11.94 26.04 -4.26
C ARG A 293 12.60 25.24 -3.14
N PRO A 294 13.67 25.77 -2.53
CA PRO A 294 14.28 25.13 -1.37
C PRO A 294 13.39 25.23 -0.12
N LEU A 295 13.70 24.41 0.88
CA LEU A 295 13.04 24.41 2.18
C LEU A 295 13.23 25.73 2.95
N LEU A 296 14.42 26.36 2.85
CA LEU A 296 14.69 27.64 3.49
C LEU A 296 14.80 28.75 2.45
N THR A 297 14.22 29.91 2.78
CA THR A 297 14.49 31.14 2.03
C THR A 297 15.98 31.51 2.12
N PRO A 298 16.54 32.28 1.17
CA PRO A 298 17.97 32.61 1.16
C PRO A 298 18.48 33.20 2.48
N ILE A 299 17.68 34.05 3.14
CA ILE A 299 18.06 34.66 4.42
C ILE A 299 18.11 33.64 5.57
N LEU A 300 17.21 32.66 5.59
CA LEU A 300 17.22 31.58 6.59
C LEU A 300 18.34 30.58 6.28
N PHE A 301 18.59 30.29 5.00
CA PHE A 301 19.68 29.43 4.58
C PHE A 301 21.05 29.98 5.02
N LEU A 302 21.26 31.30 4.92
CA LEU A 302 22.46 31.97 5.46
C LEU A 302 22.62 31.80 6.99
N GLY A 303 21.51 31.58 7.71
CA GLY A 303 21.53 31.30 9.15
C GLY A 303 22.19 29.97 9.50
N LEU A 304 22.05 28.93 8.65
CA LEU A 304 22.62 27.60 8.93
C LEU A 304 24.14 27.58 9.11
N PRO A 305 24.97 28.09 8.18
CA PRO A 305 26.43 28.10 8.36
C PRO A 305 26.86 28.98 9.54
N LEU A 306 26.12 30.04 9.86
CA LEU A 306 26.38 30.88 11.04
C LEU A 306 26.10 30.13 12.34
N ALA A 307 25.02 29.36 12.41
CA ALA A 307 24.71 28.51 13.54
C ALA A 307 25.76 27.41 13.72
N LEU A 308 26.20 26.79 12.62
CA LEU A 308 27.27 25.79 12.63
C LEU A 308 28.59 26.38 13.12
N ALA A 309 29.02 27.52 12.55
CA ALA A 309 30.23 28.22 12.97
C ALA A 309 30.16 28.62 14.45
N ALA A 310 29.00 29.10 14.91
CA ALA A 310 28.78 29.43 16.31
C ALA A 310 28.85 28.19 17.23
N GLY A 311 28.31 27.05 16.80
CA GLY A 311 28.37 25.79 17.54
C GLY A 311 29.79 25.24 17.66
N LEU A 312 30.59 25.34 16.60
CA LEU A 312 32.01 24.93 16.58
C LEU A 312 32.89 25.87 17.41
N ALA A 313 32.67 27.19 17.32
CA ALA A 313 33.48 28.19 18.02
C ALA A 313 33.19 28.22 19.53
N ARG A 314 31.94 28.03 19.95
CA ARG A 314 31.54 27.98 21.36
C ARG A 314 30.53 26.87 21.59
N ARG A 315 31.00 25.80 22.22
CA ARG A 315 30.23 24.59 22.54
C ARG A 315 29.23 24.83 23.67
N ARG A 316 28.12 25.52 23.37
CA ARG A 316 26.98 25.68 24.27
C ARG A 316 25.99 24.53 24.09
N ALA A 317 25.42 24.07 25.20
CA ALA A 317 24.60 22.85 25.25
C ALA A 317 23.41 22.90 24.26
N GLY A 318 22.69 24.03 24.24
CA GLY A 318 21.56 24.22 23.33
C GLY A 318 21.94 24.28 21.85
N ARG A 319 23.11 24.88 21.52
CA ARG A 319 23.59 24.96 20.13
C ARG A 319 23.91 23.57 19.59
N LEU A 320 24.70 22.79 20.33
CA LEU A 320 25.10 21.44 19.92
C LEU A 320 23.87 20.53 19.79
N ALA A 321 22.94 20.60 20.74
CA ALA A 321 21.73 19.80 20.68
C ALA A 321 20.85 20.16 19.47
N CYS A 322 20.64 21.45 19.19
CA CYS A 322 19.86 21.86 18.03
C CYS A 322 20.50 21.43 16.71
N LEU A 323 21.82 21.60 16.56
CA LEU A 323 22.54 21.19 15.36
C LEU A 323 22.54 19.66 15.20
N ALA A 324 22.65 18.93 16.31
CA ALA A 324 22.54 17.47 16.32
C ALA A 324 21.14 17.01 15.91
N LEU A 325 20.07 17.60 16.46
CA LEU A 325 18.69 17.28 16.06
C LEU A 325 18.45 17.61 14.58
N ALA A 326 18.89 18.78 14.10
CA ALA A 326 18.74 19.18 12.70
C ALA A 326 19.45 18.21 11.74
N ALA A 327 20.64 17.71 12.09
CA ALA A 327 21.38 16.76 11.25
C ALA A 327 20.85 15.33 11.38
N LEU A 328 20.60 14.85 12.60
CA LEU A 328 20.19 13.47 12.85
C LEU A 328 18.78 13.21 12.34
N MET A 329 17.84 14.16 12.45
CA MET A 329 16.48 13.94 11.95
C MET A 329 16.39 13.87 10.42
N LEU A 330 17.43 14.27 9.68
CA LEU A 330 17.55 14.06 8.23
C LEU A 330 18.12 12.68 7.86
N LEU A 331 18.60 11.91 8.83
CA LEU A 331 19.23 10.60 8.60
C LEU A 331 18.27 9.54 8.02
N PRO A 332 16.99 9.44 8.44
CA PRO A 332 16.06 8.46 7.85
C PRO A 332 15.91 8.61 6.33
N ASP A 333 15.86 9.84 5.81
CA ASP A 333 15.86 10.09 4.38
C ASP A 333 17.18 9.65 3.72
N LEU A 334 18.33 9.92 4.35
CA LEU A 334 19.64 9.56 3.82
C LEU A 334 19.86 8.04 3.70
N LEU A 335 19.25 7.24 4.57
CA LEU A 335 19.45 5.79 4.66
C LEU A 335 18.51 4.96 3.79
N ILE A 336 17.41 5.53 3.29
CA ILE A 336 16.42 4.83 2.45
C ILE A 336 16.44 5.41 1.03
N VAL A 337 16.32 4.56 0.02
CA VAL A 337 16.16 5.00 -1.36
C VAL A 337 14.68 5.22 -1.67
N GLU A 338 14.33 6.47 -1.94
CA GLU A 338 13.00 6.89 -2.41
C GLU A 338 13.22 8.06 -3.35
N GLY A 339 13.20 7.78 -4.65
CA GLY A 339 13.50 8.78 -5.68
C GLY A 339 14.92 9.36 -5.62
N GLU A 340 15.15 10.35 -6.47
CA GLU A 340 16.41 11.11 -6.53
C GLU A 340 16.47 12.20 -5.46
N TRP A 341 15.34 12.90 -5.24
CA TRP A 341 15.24 14.01 -4.29
C TRP A 341 14.87 13.54 -2.87
N PRO A 342 15.22 14.30 -1.83
CA PRO A 342 14.82 14.00 -0.46
C PRO A 342 13.30 13.93 -0.33
N SER A 343 12.82 12.89 0.34
CA SER A 343 11.38 12.65 0.47
C SER A 343 10.73 13.65 1.42
N ALA A 344 9.63 14.27 0.98
CA ALA A 344 8.85 15.18 1.81
C ALA A 344 8.43 14.55 3.14
N THR A 345 7.94 13.31 3.12
CA THR A 345 7.42 12.62 4.31
C THR A 345 8.51 12.32 5.33
N ARG A 346 9.77 12.12 4.88
CA ARG A 346 10.92 11.86 5.74
C ARG A 346 11.63 13.12 6.21
N VAL A 347 11.62 14.18 5.40
CA VAL A 347 12.20 15.49 5.74
C VAL A 347 11.29 16.30 6.66
N PHE A 348 9.97 16.15 6.55
CA PHE A 348 9.02 16.97 7.28
C PHE A 348 9.22 16.98 8.82
N PRO A 349 9.48 15.84 9.50
CA PRO A 349 9.82 15.84 10.93
C PRO A 349 11.15 16.53 11.27
N ALA A 350 12.08 16.59 10.32
CA ALA A 350 13.37 17.26 10.51
C ALA A 350 13.29 18.79 10.34
N ALA A 351 12.37 19.25 9.49
CA ALA A 351 12.23 20.66 9.12
C ALA A 351 12.19 21.63 10.31
N PRO A 352 11.45 21.38 11.42
CA PRO A 352 11.41 22.29 12.56
C PRO A 352 12.78 22.53 13.20
N PHE A 353 13.63 21.51 13.27
CA PHE A 353 14.98 21.63 13.84
C PHE A 353 15.93 22.36 12.90
N VAL A 354 15.76 22.19 11.59
CA VAL A 354 16.45 22.98 10.56
C VAL A 354 16.06 24.46 10.66
N PHE A 355 14.77 24.78 10.81
CA PHE A 355 14.30 26.15 11.03
C PHE A 355 14.84 26.74 12.35
N LEU A 356 14.93 25.96 13.43
CA LEU A 356 15.55 26.38 14.69
C LEU A 356 17.05 26.69 14.55
N ALA A 357 17.78 25.86 13.81
CA ALA A 357 19.20 26.09 13.53
C ALA A 357 19.40 27.35 12.68
N ALA A 358 18.62 27.52 11.61
CA ALA A 358 18.62 28.73 10.79
C ALA A 358 18.28 29.97 11.62
N GLY A 359 17.22 29.90 12.43
CA GLY A 359 16.79 30.96 13.33
C GLY A 359 17.85 31.37 14.35
N LEU A 360 18.62 30.41 14.89
CA LEU A 360 19.77 30.70 15.75
C LEU A 360 20.80 31.56 15.03
N GLY A 361 21.25 31.16 13.83
CA GLY A 361 22.26 31.91 13.09
C GLY A 361 21.80 33.31 12.69
N CYS A 362 20.55 33.44 12.24
CA CYS A 362 19.92 34.73 11.96
C CYS A 362 19.85 35.62 13.21
N ALA A 363 19.47 35.07 14.37
CA ALA A 363 19.39 35.81 15.62
C ALA A 363 20.77 36.27 16.15
N LEU A 364 21.79 35.44 15.96
CA LEU A 364 23.17 35.79 16.28
C LEU A 364 23.67 36.92 15.37
N LEU A 365 23.40 36.84 14.06
CA LEU A 365 23.74 37.90 13.11
C LEU A 365 23.00 39.20 13.43
N TRP A 366 21.71 39.11 13.71
CA TRP A 366 20.90 40.27 14.11
C TRP A 366 21.47 40.94 15.35
N SER A 367 21.73 40.18 16.41
CA SER A 367 22.26 40.74 17.66
C SER A 367 23.68 41.29 17.47
N TRP A 368 24.50 40.62 16.66
CA TRP A 368 25.81 41.12 16.29
C TRP A 368 25.76 42.44 15.52
N LEU A 369 24.82 42.61 14.58
CA LEU A 369 24.67 43.87 13.83
C LEU A 369 24.23 45.02 14.73
N GLU A 370 23.33 44.75 15.69
CA GLU A 370 22.81 45.74 16.62
C GLU A 370 23.86 46.23 17.62
N GLU A 371 24.78 45.35 18.03
CA GLU A 371 25.88 45.70 18.94
C GLU A 371 27.03 46.46 18.25
N ARG A 372 27.01 46.65 16.92
CA ARG A 372 28.12 47.26 16.17
C ARG A 372 27.99 48.78 16.15
N PRO A 373 28.94 49.55 16.72
CA PRO A 373 28.83 51.01 16.84
C PRO A 373 28.71 51.76 15.50
N ARG A 374 29.23 51.15 14.42
CA ARG A 374 29.23 51.73 13.06
C ARG A 374 28.02 51.33 12.23
N VAL A 375 27.16 50.45 12.73
CA VAL A 375 25.97 49.96 12.02
C VAL A 375 24.76 50.63 12.66
N PRO A 376 23.98 51.44 11.91
CA PRO A 376 22.73 51.98 12.42
C PRO A 376 21.79 50.85 12.85
N SER A 377 21.11 51.00 13.99
CA SER A 377 20.15 49.98 14.49
C SER A 377 19.07 49.62 13.46
N ALA A 378 18.67 50.57 12.62
CA ALA A 378 17.78 50.34 11.49
C ALA A 378 18.28 49.23 10.54
N VAL A 379 19.59 49.11 10.31
CA VAL A 379 20.19 48.06 9.48
C VAL A 379 20.04 46.69 10.13
N ALA A 380 20.18 46.58 11.46
CA ALA A 380 19.96 45.33 12.17
C ALA A 380 18.49 44.86 12.07
N HIS A 381 17.53 45.80 12.05
CA HIS A 381 16.11 45.51 11.84
C HIS A 381 15.75 45.11 10.41
N LEU A 382 16.64 45.27 9.42
CA LEU A 382 16.42 44.74 8.07
C LEU A 382 16.39 43.21 8.05
N LEU A 383 17.05 42.53 9.00
CA LEU A 383 17.10 41.07 9.02
C LEU A 383 15.73 40.40 9.28
N PRO A 384 14.99 40.72 10.36
CA PRO A 384 13.64 40.17 10.55
C PRO A 384 12.68 40.63 9.45
N VAL A 385 12.86 41.83 8.90
CA VAL A 385 12.07 42.32 7.75
C VAL A 385 12.35 41.48 6.50
N ALA A 386 13.61 41.12 6.23
CA ALA A 386 13.98 40.27 5.11
C ALA A 386 13.42 38.84 5.25
N VAL A 387 13.42 38.27 6.46
CA VAL A 387 12.76 36.97 6.75
C VAL A 387 11.28 37.04 6.43
N LEU A 388 10.60 38.09 6.90
CA LEU A 388 9.16 38.29 6.65
C LEU A 388 8.88 38.47 5.15
N LEU A 389 9.60 39.35 4.47
CA LEU A 389 9.41 39.65 3.05
C LEU A 389 9.70 38.43 2.17
N ALA A 390 10.76 37.66 2.45
CA ALA A 390 11.07 36.45 1.71
C ALA A 390 10.01 35.35 1.90
N GLY A 391 9.44 35.24 3.10
CA GLY A 391 8.31 34.34 3.37
C GLY A 391 7.03 34.77 2.66
N ILE A 392 6.69 36.07 2.71
CA ILE A 392 5.54 36.63 1.98
C ILE A 392 5.71 36.44 0.46
N GLU A 393 6.90 36.68 -0.07
CA GLU A 393 7.19 36.45 -1.49
C GLU A 393 7.04 34.96 -1.84
N SER A 394 7.43 34.05 -0.95
CA SER A 394 7.24 32.61 -1.17
C SER A 394 5.77 32.20 -1.19
N GLN A 395 4.95 32.75 -0.30
CA GLN A 395 3.50 32.56 -0.32
C GLN A 395 2.86 33.19 -1.57
N TRP A 396 3.30 34.38 -1.96
CA TRP A 396 2.85 35.06 -3.17
C TRP A 396 3.16 34.26 -4.42
N HIS A 397 4.38 33.73 -4.52
CA HIS A 397 4.80 32.86 -5.62
C HIS A 397 3.97 31.58 -5.65
N PHE A 398 3.72 30.95 -4.49
CA PHE A 398 2.85 29.79 -4.42
C PHE A 398 1.45 30.10 -4.96
N ALA A 399 0.84 31.20 -4.50
CA ALA A 399 -0.50 31.60 -4.90
C ALA A 399 -0.62 31.98 -6.39
N THR A 400 0.40 32.61 -6.97
CA THR A 400 0.34 33.19 -8.32
C THR A 400 0.99 32.34 -9.41
N GLN A 401 1.94 31.47 -9.08
CA GLN A 401 2.69 30.68 -10.05
C GLN A 401 2.46 29.17 -9.87
N VAL A 402 2.53 28.69 -8.63
CA VAL A 402 2.46 27.24 -8.36
C VAL A 402 1.02 26.76 -8.46
N ARG A 403 0.10 27.35 -7.69
CA ARG A 403 -1.31 26.92 -7.65
C ARG A 403 -1.97 26.94 -9.03
N PRO A 404 -1.87 28.02 -9.85
CA PRO A 404 -2.47 28.00 -11.18
C PRO A 404 -1.90 26.93 -12.12
N ARG A 405 -0.63 26.52 -11.95
CA ARG A 405 -0.04 25.42 -12.70
C ARG A 405 -0.57 24.06 -12.26
N ILE A 406 -0.80 23.88 -10.96
CA ILE A 406 -1.48 22.70 -10.41
C ILE A 406 -2.91 22.64 -10.97
N ASP A 407 -3.65 23.74 -10.91
CA ASP A 407 -5.05 23.79 -11.37
C ASP A 407 -5.17 23.57 -12.90
N GLY A 408 -4.17 24.01 -13.67
CA GLY A 408 -4.17 23.96 -15.13
C GLY A 408 -3.50 22.74 -15.76
N SER A 409 -2.97 21.80 -14.98
CA SER A 409 -2.25 20.66 -15.53
C SER A 409 -3.21 19.58 -16.08
N LYS A 410 -3.04 19.23 -17.35
CA LYS A 410 -3.74 18.12 -18.04
C LYS A 410 -2.86 16.87 -18.02
N GLY A 411 -3.40 15.71 -17.69
CA GLY A 411 -2.66 14.43 -17.62
C GLY A 411 -1.70 14.30 -16.43
N LEU A 412 -1.35 15.41 -15.78
CA LEU A 412 -0.92 15.46 -14.39
C LEU A 412 -2.18 15.74 -13.55
N GLU A 413 -3.10 14.78 -13.48
CA GLU A 413 -4.18 14.78 -12.48
C GLU A 413 -3.61 14.79 -11.04
N TRP A 414 -2.32 14.46 -10.91
CA TRP A 414 -1.32 14.84 -9.90
C TRP A 414 -1.67 14.61 -8.42
N GLN A 415 -2.76 13.91 -8.13
CA GLN A 415 -2.86 12.77 -7.20
C GLN A 415 -4.34 12.38 -7.19
N ALA A 416 -4.85 11.90 -8.34
CA ALA A 416 -6.19 11.35 -8.63
C ALA A 416 -7.27 11.59 -7.57
N SER A 417 -7.74 12.84 -7.49
CA SER A 417 -8.93 13.14 -6.71
C SER A 417 -9.89 14.09 -7.40
N LEU A 418 -9.49 14.87 -8.41
CA LEU A 418 -10.44 15.76 -9.09
C LEU A 418 -11.50 14.98 -9.89
N VAL A 419 -11.12 13.81 -10.42
CA VAL A 419 -12.04 12.85 -11.03
C VAL A 419 -13.02 12.34 -9.97
N GLU A 420 -12.51 11.85 -8.84
CA GLU A 420 -13.30 11.34 -7.72
C GLU A 420 -14.20 12.41 -7.10
N VAL A 421 -13.75 13.67 -7.05
CA VAL A 421 -14.56 14.80 -6.57
C VAL A 421 -15.68 15.09 -7.56
N ALA A 422 -15.43 15.03 -8.87
CA ALA A 422 -16.47 15.24 -9.88
C ALA A 422 -17.52 14.12 -9.82
N GLU A 423 -17.09 12.87 -9.74
CA GLU A 423 -17.95 11.70 -9.57
C GLU A 423 -18.74 11.78 -8.24
N ALA A 424 -18.07 12.06 -7.12
CA ALA A 424 -18.72 12.20 -5.82
C ALA A 424 -19.73 13.34 -5.79
N HIS A 425 -19.44 14.50 -6.39
CA HIS A 425 -20.40 15.59 -6.50
C HIS A 425 -21.63 15.20 -7.34
N TYR A 426 -21.41 14.51 -8.46
CA TYR A 426 -22.51 14.01 -9.28
C TYR A 426 -23.37 13.01 -8.48
N ILE A 427 -22.75 12.03 -7.85
CA ILE A 427 -23.42 11.01 -7.05
C ILE A 427 -24.18 11.64 -5.87
N ALA A 428 -23.56 12.58 -5.15
CA ALA A 428 -24.17 13.31 -4.04
C ALA A 428 -25.42 14.11 -4.47
N ALA A 429 -25.45 14.60 -5.72
CA ALA A 429 -26.63 15.27 -6.28
C ALA A 429 -27.75 14.30 -6.69
N HIS A 430 -27.49 13.00 -6.74
CA HIS A 430 -28.42 11.96 -7.21
C HIS A 430 -28.59 10.81 -6.19
N VAL A 431 -28.38 11.06 -4.89
CA VAL A 431 -28.42 10.05 -3.82
C VAL A 431 -29.74 9.28 -3.71
N ASP A 432 -30.84 9.85 -4.21
CA ASP A 432 -32.16 9.22 -4.22
C ASP A 432 -32.30 8.17 -5.35
N SER A 433 -31.37 8.13 -6.30
CA SER A 433 -31.33 7.15 -7.39
C SER A 433 -30.46 5.95 -7.02
N ALA A 434 -30.72 4.80 -7.63
CA ALA A 434 -29.77 3.69 -7.61
C ALA A 434 -28.64 3.97 -8.60
N LEU A 435 -27.39 3.98 -8.14
CA LEU A 435 -26.23 4.22 -9.00
C LEU A 435 -25.31 3.00 -9.05
N LEU A 436 -24.75 2.73 -10.23
CA LEU A 436 -23.71 1.74 -10.43
C LEU A 436 -22.41 2.44 -10.86
N LEU A 437 -21.31 2.05 -10.23
CA LEU A 437 -19.95 2.42 -10.65
C LEU A 437 -19.07 1.17 -10.57
N PRO A 438 -17.98 1.07 -11.35
CA PRO A 438 -17.08 -0.07 -11.24
C PRO A 438 -16.56 -0.25 -9.80
N SER A 439 -16.44 -1.49 -9.36
CA SER A 439 -15.92 -1.83 -8.02
C SER A 439 -14.53 -1.24 -7.78
N SER A 440 -13.66 -1.28 -8.78
CA SER A 440 -12.34 -0.66 -8.73
C SER A 440 -12.37 0.86 -8.55
N GLU A 441 -13.38 1.56 -9.07
CA GLU A 441 -13.56 3.01 -8.84
C GLU A 441 -13.90 3.28 -7.38
N TYR A 442 -14.89 2.57 -6.83
CA TYR A 442 -15.29 2.73 -5.43
C TYR A 442 -14.16 2.39 -4.46
N GLN A 443 -13.38 1.34 -4.74
CA GLN A 443 -12.26 0.92 -3.90
C GLN A 443 -11.10 1.93 -3.86
N ARG A 444 -11.10 2.97 -4.70
CA ARG A 444 -10.18 4.10 -4.52
C ARG A 444 -10.59 4.87 -3.28
N ALA A 445 -9.71 4.87 -2.28
CA ALA A 445 -9.96 5.50 -0.98
C ALA A 445 -10.48 6.95 -1.07
N PRO A 446 -9.98 7.82 -1.99
CA PRO A 446 -10.57 9.14 -2.23
C PRO A 446 -12.08 9.12 -2.51
N LEU A 447 -12.53 8.27 -3.44
CA LEU A 447 -13.95 8.21 -3.82
C LEU A 447 -14.78 7.59 -2.70
N ALA A 448 -14.35 6.45 -2.13
CA ALA A 448 -15.04 5.84 -0.99
C ALA A 448 -15.20 6.83 0.18
N PHE A 449 -14.16 7.59 0.52
CA PHE A 449 -14.24 8.62 1.56
C PHE A 449 -15.24 9.72 1.19
N LEU A 450 -15.18 10.27 -0.03
CA LEU A 450 -16.08 11.35 -0.45
C LEU A 450 -17.55 10.91 -0.48
N LEU A 451 -17.81 9.63 -0.76
CA LEU A 451 -19.15 9.05 -0.77
C LEU A 451 -19.65 8.65 0.61
N ALA A 452 -18.77 8.47 1.59
CA ALA A 452 -19.14 7.90 2.88
C ALA A 452 -20.06 8.79 3.74
N ASP A 453 -20.16 10.09 3.47
CA ASP A 453 -21.17 10.94 4.13
C ASP A 453 -22.60 10.57 3.66
N ALA A 454 -22.76 10.30 2.37
CA ALA A 454 -24.04 9.89 1.78
C ALA A 454 -24.30 8.38 1.90
N PHE A 455 -23.25 7.56 1.87
CA PHE A 455 -23.29 6.11 1.92
C PHE A 455 -22.34 5.56 3.01
N PRO A 456 -22.63 5.82 4.31
CA PRO A 456 -21.72 5.46 5.41
C PRO A 456 -21.60 3.95 5.62
N HIS A 457 -22.62 3.19 5.22
CA HIS A 457 -22.67 1.75 5.38
C HIS A 457 -22.20 1.03 4.11
N ARG A 458 -21.44 -0.03 4.31
CA ARG A 458 -20.95 -0.94 3.27
C ARG A 458 -21.52 -2.33 3.55
N ALA A 459 -21.78 -3.10 2.49
CA ALA A 459 -22.33 -4.44 2.61
C ALA A 459 -21.93 -5.32 1.43
N GLY A 460 -22.00 -6.63 1.64
CA GLY A 460 -21.96 -7.60 0.56
C GLY A 460 -23.17 -7.50 -0.37
N GLY A 461 -22.94 -7.60 -1.68
CA GLY A 461 -23.96 -7.46 -2.73
C GLY A 461 -24.64 -8.75 -3.16
N TYR A 462 -24.70 -9.77 -2.29
CA TYR A 462 -25.31 -11.06 -2.59
C TYR A 462 -26.47 -11.39 -1.64
N PRO A 463 -27.69 -11.69 -2.13
CA PRO A 463 -28.13 -11.53 -3.53
C PRO A 463 -28.12 -10.05 -3.96
N VAL A 464 -28.14 -9.80 -5.27
CA VAL A 464 -28.09 -8.42 -5.79
C VAL A 464 -29.37 -7.67 -5.39
N PRO A 465 -29.29 -6.50 -4.73
CA PRO A 465 -30.47 -5.78 -4.21
C PRO A 465 -31.14 -4.87 -5.28
N LEU A 466 -31.35 -5.44 -6.47
CA LEU A 466 -32.05 -4.85 -7.61
C LEU A 466 -33.03 -5.86 -8.20
N ASP A 467 -34.20 -5.38 -8.60
CA ASP A 467 -35.19 -6.19 -9.29
C ASP A 467 -34.99 -6.11 -10.82
N PRO A 468 -35.33 -7.16 -11.58
CA PRO A 468 -35.31 -7.10 -13.04
C PRO A 468 -36.16 -5.93 -13.57
N GLY A 469 -35.56 -5.07 -14.39
CA GLY A 469 -36.21 -3.88 -14.93
C GLY A 469 -35.98 -2.59 -14.14
N ASP A 470 -35.35 -2.65 -12.97
CA ASP A 470 -34.95 -1.46 -12.22
C ASP A 470 -34.10 -0.53 -13.09
N VAL A 471 -34.36 0.78 -12.98
CA VAL A 471 -33.57 1.81 -13.65
C VAL A 471 -32.46 2.25 -12.71
N VAL A 472 -31.23 2.19 -13.21
CA VAL A 472 -30.01 2.58 -12.50
C VAL A 472 -29.26 3.62 -13.31
N THR A 473 -28.54 4.50 -12.62
CA THR A 473 -27.62 5.45 -13.26
C THR A 473 -26.21 4.87 -13.23
N VAL A 474 -25.62 4.61 -14.40
CA VAL A 474 -24.25 4.10 -14.50
C VAL A 474 -23.29 5.27 -14.59
N VAL A 475 -22.29 5.30 -13.71
CA VAL A 475 -21.14 6.21 -13.74
C VAL A 475 -19.96 5.39 -14.25
N SER A 476 -19.65 5.53 -15.54
CA SER A 476 -18.56 4.82 -16.20
C SER A 476 -17.34 5.73 -16.28
N PRO A 477 -16.24 5.45 -15.56
CA PRO A 477 -15.04 6.29 -15.60
C PRO A 477 -14.46 6.38 -17.02
N ALA A 478 -13.83 7.51 -17.34
CA ALA A 478 -13.18 7.70 -18.63
C ALA A 478 -11.92 6.81 -18.79
N GLU A 479 -11.23 6.56 -17.68
CA GLU A 479 -10.02 5.73 -17.60
C GLU A 479 -10.16 4.67 -16.49
N PRO A 480 -10.94 3.60 -16.69
CA PRO A 480 -11.21 2.59 -15.65
C PRO A 480 -9.95 1.88 -15.12
N GLU A 481 -8.94 1.73 -15.97
CA GLU A 481 -7.66 1.08 -15.66
C GLU A 481 -6.65 2.05 -15.01
N ARG A 482 -7.03 3.29 -14.70
CA ARG A 482 -6.12 4.27 -14.09
C ARG A 482 -5.62 3.77 -12.73
N PRO A 483 -4.31 3.80 -12.44
CA PRO A 483 -3.83 3.43 -11.13
C PRO A 483 -4.34 4.40 -10.06
N THR A 484 -4.36 3.97 -8.81
CA THR A 484 -4.57 4.85 -7.66
C THR A 484 -3.46 5.91 -7.56
N THR A 485 -3.69 6.94 -6.73
CA THR A 485 -2.70 8.00 -6.45
C THR A 485 -1.34 7.48 -5.99
N ASP A 486 -1.35 6.31 -5.37
CA ASP A 486 -0.17 5.71 -4.74
C ASP A 486 0.45 4.61 -5.64
N GLY A 487 0.02 4.54 -6.91
CA GLY A 487 0.56 3.65 -7.92
C GLY A 487 0.00 2.21 -7.87
N ILE A 488 -0.99 1.93 -7.01
CA ILE A 488 -1.66 0.62 -6.98
C ILE A 488 -2.47 0.46 -8.29
N PRO A 489 -2.30 -0.63 -9.05
CA PRO A 489 -3.12 -0.91 -10.23
C PRO A 489 -4.63 -0.91 -9.93
N ALA A 490 -5.46 -0.53 -10.89
CA ALA A 490 -6.91 -0.43 -10.69
C ALA A 490 -7.57 -1.78 -10.33
N GLY A 491 -7.07 -2.87 -10.91
CA GLY A 491 -7.71 -4.18 -10.80
C GLY A 491 -9.11 -4.20 -11.43
N TYR A 492 -9.34 -3.43 -12.51
CA TYR A 492 -10.64 -3.34 -13.15
C TYR A 492 -11.08 -4.69 -13.74
N ILE A 493 -12.30 -5.09 -13.39
CA ILE A 493 -12.99 -6.27 -13.92
C ILE A 493 -14.31 -5.78 -14.53
N GLU A 494 -14.52 -6.10 -15.80
CA GLU A 494 -15.73 -5.69 -16.51
C GLU A 494 -16.98 -6.30 -15.86
N GLY A 495 -17.99 -5.46 -15.62
CA GLY A 495 -19.24 -5.87 -14.99
C GLY A 495 -19.14 -6.09 -13.47
N GLU A 496 -18.00 -5.85 -12.84
CA GLU A 496 -17.89 -5.81 -11.38
C GLU A 496 -18.30 -4.42 -10.87
N TRP A 497 -19.44 -4.36 -10.18
CA TRP A 497 -20.06 -3.10 -9.80
C TRP A 497 -20.05 -2.87 -8.29
N THR A 498 -20.00 -1.62 -7.88
CA THR A 498 -20.56 -1.16 -6.61
C THR A 498 -21.91 -0.52 -6.87
N LEU A 499 -22.93 -0.94 -6.10
CA LEU A 499 -24.26 -0.34 -6.14
C LEU A 499 -24.43 0.61 -4.96
N LEU A 500 -24.74 1.87 -5.25
CA LEU A 500 -25.08 2.88 -4.26
C LEU A 500 -26.60 3.02 -4.22
N LYS A 501 -27.22 2.65 -3.10
CA LYS A 501 -28.68 2.68 -2.91
C LYS A 501 -29.04 2.79 -1.43
N ASN A 502 -29.97 3.68 -1.09
CA ASN A 502 -30.52 3.83 0.26
C ASN A 502 -29.44 4.02 1.36
N GLY A 503 -28.44 4.87 1.12
CA GLY A 503 -27.37 5.14 2.08
C GLY A 503 -26.39 3.97 2.31
N LYS A 504 -26.41 2.96 1.44
CA LYS A 504 -25.46 1.83 1.47
C LYS A 504 -24.71 1.69 0.15
N ALA A 505 -23.45 1.28 0.24
CA ALA A 505 -22.63 0.80 -0.87
C ALA A 505 -22.55 -0.73 -0.84
N TYR A 506 -23.12 -1.39 -1.85
CA TYR A 506 -23.11 -2.84 -2.00
C TYR A 506 -22.04 -3.27 -2.99
N LEU A 507 -21.11 -4.12 -2.58
CA LEU A 507 -20.08 -4.68 -3.45
C LEU A 507 -20.64 -5.89 -4.19
N LEU A 508 -20.85 -5.77 -5.50
CA LEU A 508 -21.42 -6.82 -6.35
C LEU A 508 -20.30 -7.63 -7.01
N PRO A 509 -20.53 -8.93 -7.32
CA PRO A 509 -19.60 -9.71 -8.13
C PRO A 509 -19.64 -9.27 -9.61
N PRO A 510 -18.70 -9.74 -10.46
CA PRO A 510 -18.72 -9.52 -11.89
C PRO A 510 -19.98 -10.10 -12.54
N LEU A 511 -20.78 -9.22 -13.15
CA LEU A 511 -22.02 -9.53 -13.86
C LEU A 511 -21.98 -8.86 -15.24
N PRO A 512 -21.19 -9.39 -16.19
CA PRO A 512 -21.07 -8.80 -17.53
C PRO A 512 -22.41 -8.82 -18.27
N GLY A 513 -22.73 -7.73 -18.97
CA GLY A 513 -23.99 -7.63 -19.72
C GLY A 513 -25.25 -7.44 -18.86
N SER A 514 -25.12 -7.25 -17.55
CA SER A 514 -26.24 -7.07 -16.60
C SER A 514 -27.00 -5.75 -16.75
N VAL A 515 -26.44 -4.78 -17.48
CA VAL A 515 -27.03 -3.46 -17.71
C VAL A 515 -27.35 -3.25 -19.19
N GLU A 516 -28.52 -2.70 -19.46
CA GLU A 516 -28.96 -2.29 -20.80
C GLU A 516 -29.06 -0.75 -20.87
N PRO A 517 -28.17 -0.05 -21.60
CA PRO A 517 -28.23 1.41 -21.72
C PRO A 517 -29.56 1.90 -22.30
N MET A 518 -30.16 2.92 -21.69
CA MET A 518 -31.46 3.48 -22.09
C MET A 518 -31.36 4.81 -22.84
N GLY A 519 -30.17 5.38 -22.98
CA GLY A 519 -29.97 6.70 -23.57
C GLY A 519 -28.52 6.99 -23.93
N PRO A 520 -28.23 8.20 -24.48
CA PRO A 520 -26.88 8.62 -24.78
C PRO A 520 -26.04 8.77 -23.49
N GLN A 521 -24.73 8.61 -23.64
CA GLN A 521 -23.77 8.83 -22.56
C GLN A 521 -23.42 10.31 -22.44
N GLU A 522 -23.71 10.90 -21.28
CA GLU A 522 -23.39 12.30 -20.99
C GLU A 522 -21.97 12.41 -20.39
N PRO A 523 -21.10 13.30 -20.91
CA PRO A 523 -19.77 13.48 -20.33
C PRO A 523 -19.84 14.22 -19.00
N LEU A 524 -19.12 13.72 -17.99
CA LEU A 524 -18.93 14.35 -16.69
C LEU A 524 -17.51 14.93 -16.62
N PRO A 525 -17.32 16.25 -16.81
CA PRO A 525 -16.01 16.87 -16.70
C PRO A 525 -15.62 17.17 -15.25
N ALA A 526 -14.36 16.97 -14.91
CA ALA A 526 -13.73 17.50 -13.70
C ALA A 526 -13.57 19.02 -13.77
N THR A 527 -13.23 19.65 -12.64
CA THR A 527 -13.13 21.13 -12.52
C THR A 527 -12.09 21.77 -13.44
N ASN A 528 -11.08 21.02 -13.88
CA ASN A 528 -10.06 21.46 -14.84
C ASN A 528 -10.45 21.19 -16.32
N GLY A 529 -11.65 20.63 -16.55
CA GLY A 529 -12.16 20.28 -17.87
C GLY A 529 -11.69 18.91 -18.41
N ALA A 530 -10.94 18.13 -17.63
CA ALA A 530 -10.66 16.73 -17.97
C ALA A 530 -11.96 15.91 -17.88
N LEU A 531 -12.10 14.87 -18.70
CA LEU A 531 -13.27 13.98 -18.64
C LEU A 531 -13.08 12.99 -17.50
N ALA A 532 -13.94 13.06 -16.48
CA ALA A 532 -13.88 12.16 -15.33
C ALA A 532 -14.60 10.84 -15.64
N ALA A 533 -15.85 10.94 -16.09
CA ALA A 533 -16.71 9.80 -16.37
C ALA A 533 -17.70 10.11 -17.49
N HIS A 534 -18.39 9.08 -17.93
CA HIS A 534 -19.63 9.14 -18.68
C HIS A 534 -20.77 8.68 -17.77
N VAL A 535 -21.90 9.38 -17.81
CA VAL A 535 -23.08 9.02 -17.05
C VAL A 535 -24.26 8.76 -17.97
N PHE A 536 -25.00 7.69 -17.68
CA PHE A 536 -26.18 7.33 -18.46
C PHE A 536 -27.16 6.48 -17.66
N PRO A 537 -28.48 6.58 -17.93
CA PRO A 537 -29.46 5.65 -17.38
C PRO A 537 -29.33 4.29 -18.08
N ALA A 538 -29.47 3.22 -17.30
CA ALA A 538 -29.51 1.85 -17.78
C ALA A 538 -30.61 1.06 -17.06
N ARG A 539 -31.07 -0.01 -17.68
CA ARG A 539 -32.00 -0.97 -17.08
C ARG A 539 -31.23 -2.19 -16.58
N TRP A 540 -31.50 -2.61 -15.35
CA TRP A 540 -30.98 -3.85 -14.80
C TRP A 540 -31.70 -5.05 -15.42
N ARG A 541 -30.95 -6.03 -15.94
CA ARG A 541 -31.52 -7.21 -16.60
C ARG A 541 -32.04 -8.28 -15.65
N GLY A 542 -31.76 -8.16 -14.35
CA GLY A 542 -32.15 -9.17 -13.37
C GLY A 542 -31.15 -10.32 -13.24
N GLU A 543 -29.91 -10.15 -13.71
CA GLU A 543 -28.84 -11.13 -13.55
C GLU A 543 -28.59 -11.37 -12.05
N GLN A 544 -28.48 -12.64 -11.67
CA GLN A 544 -28.08 -13.03 -10.33
C GLN A 544 -26.81 -13.88 -10.43
N PRO A 545 -25.81 -13.62 -9.58
CA PRO A 545 -24.57 -14.37 -9.58
C PRO A 545 -24.80 -15.84 -9.26
N GLU A 546 -24.23 -16.72 -10.07
CA GLU A 546 -24.10 -18.13 -9.74
C GLU A 546 -23.01 -18.31 -8.69
N MET A 547 -23.34 -19.09 -7.65
CA MET A 547 -22.43 -19.43 -6.56
C MET A 547 -22.45 -20.95 -6.40
N SER A 548 -21.27 -21.58 -6.35
CA SER A 548 -21.17 -22.98 -5.94
C SER A 548 -21.65 -23.17 -4.48
N GLY A 549 -21.89 -24.42 -4.07
CA GLY A 549 -22.25 -24.70 -2.67
C GLY A 549 -21.16 -24.33 -1.66
N GLU A 550 -21.52 -24.33 -0.37
CA GLU A 550 -20.60 -24.04 0.74
C GLU A 550 -19.33 -24.89 0.64
N SER A 551 -18.20 -24.20 0.51
CA SER A 551 -16.95 -24.81 0.06
C SER A 551 -16.01 -25.10 1.22
N ALA A 552 -15.92 -24.22 2.22
CA ALA A 552 -15.02 -24.42 3.37
C ALA A 552 -15.33 -23.50 4.56
N SER A 553 -14.89 -23.89 5.75
CA SER A 553 -15.00 -23.10 6.98
C SER A 553 -13.66 -22.89 7.66
N PHE A 554 -13.29 -21.64 7.96
CA PHE A 554 -12.06 -21.31 8.67
C PHE A 554 -12.26 -21.29 10.20
N SER A 555 -11.18 -21.59 10.91
CA SER A 555 -11.15 -21.68 12.38
C SER A 555 -11.44 -20.36 13.10
N ASN A 556 -11.27 -19.21 12.42
CA ASN A 556 -11.60 -17.88 12.95
C ASN A 556 -13.09 -17.49 12.79
N GLY A 557 -13.92 -18.37 12.22
CA GLY A 557 -15.36 -18.10 12.02
C GLY A 557 -15.72 -17.50 10.67
N LEU A 558 -14.77 -17.36 9.75
CA LEU A 558 -15.03 -16.93 8.37
C LEU A 558 -15.28 -18.15 7.47
N ASP A 559 -16.36 -18.13 6.70
CA ASP A 559 -16.70 -19.20 5.76
C ASP A 559 -16.48 -18.76 4.31
N LEU A 560 -15.98 -19.70 3.50
CA LEU A 560 -16.08 -19.63 2.05
C LEU A 560 -17.43 -20.24 1.65
N ALA A 561 -18.44 -19.37 1.57
CA ALA A 561 -19.82 -19.74 1.28
C ALA A 561 -20.01 -20.29 -0.14
N GLY A 562 -19.09 -19.98 -1.05
CA GLY A 562 -19.03 -20.53 -2.39
C GLY A 562 -18.02 -19.79 -3.25
N HIS A 563 -17.96 -20.15 -4.52
CA HIS A 563 -17.05 -19.55 -5.48
C HIS A 563 -17.61 -19.61 -6.90
N HIS A 564 -17.04 -18.80 -7.79
CA HIS A 564 -17.20 -18.89 -9.24
C HIS A 564 -15.81 -18.76 -9.89
N VAL A 565 -15.47 -19.66 -10.80
CA VAL A 565 -14.16 -19.73 -11.46
C VAL A 565 -14.40 -19.76 -12.96
N GLY A 566 -13.79 -18.82 -13.69
CA GLY A 566 -13.82 -18.81 -15.16
C GLY A 566 -12.96 -19.92 -15.77
N ASP A 567 -12.88 -19.94 -17.10
CA ASP A 567 -12.09 -20.94 -17.82
C ASP A 567 -10.58 -20.71 -17.62
N LEU A 568 -9.85 -21.80 -17.35
CA LEU A 568 -8.39 -21.78 -17.24
C LEU A 568 -7.76 -21.96 -18.62
N VAL A 569 -7.34 -20.86 -19.24
CA VAL A 569 -6.72 -20.84 -20.57
C VAL A 569 -5.33 -20.17 -20.50
N ALA A 570 -4.32 -20.78 -21.12
CA ALA A 570 -2.98 -20.21 -21.15
C ALA A 570 -2.96 -18.86 -21.89
N GLY A 571 -2.36 -17.84 -21.27
CA GLY A 571 -2.27 -16.50 -21.84
C GLY A 571 -3.51 -15.62 -21.64
N GLU A 572 -4.62 -16.17 -21.15
CA GLU A 572 -5.83 -15.42 -20.82
C GLU A 572 -5.96 -15.22 -19.31
N PRO A 573 -6.43 -14.06 -18.82
CA PRO A 573 -6.60 -13.84 -17.41
C PRO A 573 -7.74 -14.69 -16.83
N LEU A 574 -7.45 -15.48 -15.79
CA LEU A 574 -8.46 -16.24 -15.06
C LEU A 574 -9.16 -15.32 -14.04
N THR A 575 -10.48 -15.19 -14.16
CA THR A 575 -11.30 -14.47 -13.17
C THR A 575 -11.86 -15.44 -12.14
N VAL A 576 -11.65 -15.15 -10.86
CA VAL A 576 -12.13 -15.94 -9.72
C VAL A 576 -12.91 -15.05 -8.78
N THR A 577 -14.12 -15.45 -8.41
CA THR A 577 -14.91 -14.76 -7.37
C THR A 577 -15.11 -15.71 -6.19
N LEU A 578 -14.74 -15.25 -5.00
CA LEU A 578 -14.92 -15.96 -3.74
C LEU A 578 -16.01 -15.26 -2.93
N TYR A 579 -16.99 -16.03 -2.43
CA TYR A 579 -18.08 -15.50 -1.63
C TYR A 579 -17.82 -15.81 -0.16
N TRP A 580 -17.59 -14.76 0.62
CA TRP A 580 -17.20 -14.89 2.02
C TRP A 580 -18.36 -14.57 2.96
N ARG A 581 -18.53 -15.38 4.01
CA ARG A 581 -19.59 -15.21 5.00
C ARG A 581 -19.03 -15.32 6.41
N PRO A 582 -18.99 -14.25 7.21
CA PRO A 582 -18.62 -14.36 8.61
C PRO A 582 -19.77 -14.99 9.42
N ARG A 583 -19.52 -16.06 10.17
CA ARG A 583 -20.53 -16.63 11.10
C ARG A 583 -20.67 -15.81 12.38
N THR A 584 -19.58 -15.19 12.77
CA THR A 584 -19.45 -14.34 13.94
C THR A 584 -18.69 -13.10 13.54
N ARG A 585 -18.76 -12.06 14.38
CA ARG A 585 -17.92 -10.88 14.18
C ARG A 585 -16.46 -11.30 14.17
N ILE A 586 -15.73 -10.89 13.13
CA ILE A 586 -14.30 -11.15 13.00
C ILE A 586 -13.54 -10.02 13.71
N GLU A 587 -12.63 -10.37 14.61
CA GLU A 587 -11.89 -9.39 15.43
C GLU A 587 -10.60 -8.92 14.79
N GLU A 588 -10.01 -9.72 13.90
CA GLU A 588 -8.74 -9.42 13.23
C GLU A 588 -8.95 -9.30 11.71
N ASP A 589 -8.23 -8.37 11.08
CA ASP A 589 -8.25 -8.32 9.62
C ASP A 589 -7.39 -9.46 9.05
N VAL A 590 -7.79 -9.97 7.89
CA VAL A 590 -7.07 -11.04 7.19
C VAL A 590 -6.70 -10.62 5.78
N GLN A 591 -5.62 -11.21 5.28
CA GLN A 591 -5.30 -11.29 3.86
C GLN A 591 -5.93 -12.55 3.28
N VAL A 592 -6.46 -12.45 2.07
CA VAL A 592 -6.88 -13.62 1.28
C VAL A 592 -5.76 -13.93 0.30
N PHE A 593 -5.40 -15.21 0.16
CA PHE A 593 -4.51 -15.65 -0.90
C PHE A 593 -5.21 -16.64 -1.83
N LEU A 594 -4.88 -16.57 -3.11
CA LEU A 594 -5.17 -17.63 -4.08
C LEU A 594 -3.88 -18.09 -4.73
N GLN A 595 -3.74 -19.39 -4.95
CA GLN A 595 -2.58 -19.99 -5.62
C GLN A 595 -3.03 -21.03 -6.64
N LEU A 596 -2.37 -21.01 -7.80
CA LEU A 596 -2.50 -22.04 -8.82
C LEU A 596 -1.33 -23.03 -8.65
N LEU A 597 -1.64 -24.21 -8.12
CA LEU A 597 -0.68 -25.28 -7.90
C LEU A 597 -0.61 -26.20 -9.11
N ASP A 598 0.59 -26.65 -9.46
CA ASP A 598 0.78 -27.74 -10.40
C ASP A 598 0.62 -29.12 -9.72
N ARG A 599 0.91 -30.19 -10.46
CA ARG A 599 0.85 -31.58 -9.97
C ARG A 599 1.85 -31.87 -8.84
N GLU A 600 2.93 -31.10 -8.72
CA GLU A 600 3.97 -31.25 -7.70
C GLU A 600 3.66 -30.40 -6.44
N ASP A 601 2.42 -29.90 -6.33
CA ASP A 601 1.95 -28.94 -5.33
C ASP A 601 2.80 -27.65 -5.27
N GLN A 602 3.47 -27.31 -6.37
CA GLN A 602 4.23 -26.05 -6.47
C GLN A 602 3.34 -24.92 -6.97
N ALA A 603 3.34 -23.81 -6.24
CA ALA A 603 2.63 -22.60 -6.66
C ALA A 603 3.32 -21.97 -7.89
N ARG A 604 2.64 -22.01 -9.04
CA ARG A 604 3.10 -21.36 -10.28
C ARG A 604 2.72 -19.88 -10.34
N LEU A 605 1.61 -19.55 -9.71
CA LEU A 605 1.05 -18.21 -9.65
C LEU A 605 0.31 -18.07 -8.31
N GLY A 606 0.29 -16.86 -7.77
CA GLY A 606 -0.65 -16.53 -6.71
C GLY A 606 -0.87 -15.04 -6.56
N VAL A 607 -1.94 -14.72 -5.85
CA VAL A 607 -2.29 -13.38 -5.39
C VAL A 607 -2.42 -13.42 -3.88
N HIS A 608 -1.94 -12.38 -3.22
CA HIS A 608 -2.18 -12.09 -1.81
C HIS A 608 -2.79 -10.71 -1.75
N ASP A 609 -3.98 -10.61 -1.17
CA ASP A 609 -4.76 -9.38 -1.22
C ASP A 609 -5.37 -9.04 0.15
N TRP A 610 -5.43 -7.75 0.44
CA TRP A 610 -6.18 -7.23 1.58
C TRP A 610 -7.58 -6.86 1.06
N PRO A 611 -8.64 -7.58 1.49
CA PRO A 611 -9.97 -7.44 0.92
C PRO A 611 -10.41 -5.99 0.71
N THR A 612 -10.81 -5.68 -0.52
CA THR A 612 -11.31 -4.36 -0.95
C THR A 612 -10.32 -3.20 -0.73
N HIS A 613 -9.03 -3.51 -0.60
CA HIS A 613 -7.96 -2.55 -0.29
C HIS A 613 -8.22 -1.71 0.97
N GLY A 614 -9.00 -2.26 1.91
CA GLY A 614 -9.37 -1.59 3.15
C GLY A 614 -10.57 -0.66 3.07
N ALA A 615 -11.23 -0.52 1.91
CA ALA A 615 -12.45 0.26 1.79
C ALA A 615 -13.60 -0.36 2.60
N TYR A 616 -13.72 -1.69 2.60
CA TYR A 616 -14.63 -2.45 3.46
C TYR A 616 -13.92 -3.59 4.19
N ARG A 617 -13.45 -3.29 5.40
CA ARG A 617 -12.66 -4.24 6.20
C ARG A 617 -13.50 -5.41 6.69
N ILE A 618 -12.89 -6.59 6.75
CA ILE A 618 -13.52 -7.83 7.25
C ILE A 618 -14.07 -7.65 8.67
N ARG A 619 -13.39 -6.86 9.51
CA ARG A 619 -13.88 -6.55 10.87
C ARG A 619 -15.19 -5.76 10.92
N ALA A 620 -15.54 -5.09 9.82
CA ALA A 620 -16.78 -4.34 9.64
C ALA A 620 -17.89 -5.21 9.01
N TRP A 621 -17.58 -6.46 8.66
CA TRP A 621 -18.57 -7.35 8.07
C TRP A 621 -19.58 -7.85 9.12
N GLU A 622 -20.85 -7.81 8.77
CA GLU A 622 -21.96 -8.28 9.62
C GLU A 622 -22.10 -9.80 9.55
N PRO A 623 -22.30 -10.48 10.70
CA PRO A 623 -22.51 -11.93 10.70
C PRO A 623 -23.66 -12.36 9.79
N GLY A 624 -23.38 -13.32 8.90
CA GLY A 624 -24.33 -13.88 7.95
C GLY A 624 -24.41 -13.17 6.59
N GLU A 625 -23.82 -11.98 6.44
CA GLU A 625 -23.74 -11.34 5.13
C GLU A 625 -22.81 -12.11 4.18
N ILE A 626 -23.00 -11.96 2.86
CA ILE A 626 -22.13 -12.58 1.86
C ILE A 626 -21.42 -11.50 1.05
N VAL A 627 -20.10 -11.38 1.24
CA VAL A 627 -19.26 -10.41 0.55
C VAL A 627 -18.51 -11.10 -0.59
N PRO A 628 -18.77 -10.76 -1.86
CA PRO A 628 -17.99 -11.26 -2.99
C PRO A 628 -16.65 -10.53 -3.07
N LEU A 629 -15.57 -11.30 -3.28
CA LEU A 629 -14.24 -10.78 -3.60
C LEU A 629 -13.77 -11.39 -4.92
N SER A 630 -13.46 -10.54 -5.88
CA SER A 630 -13.07 -10.96 -7.24
C SER A 630 -11.60 -10.69 -7.50
N TYR A 631 -10.96 -11.66 -8.17
CA TYR A 631 -9.53 -11.70 -8.43
C TYR A 631 -9.29 -11.99 -9.90
N ARG A 632 -8.34 -11.27 -10.49
CA ARG A 632 -7.87 -11.48 -11.86
C ARG A 632 -6.45 -12.01 -11.84
N LEU A 633 -6.30 -13.29 -12.21
CA LEU A 633 -5.04 -14.02 -12.21
C LEU A 633 -4.42 -14.00 -13.63
N PRO A 634 -3.25 -13.37 -13.85
CA PRO A 634 -2.63 -13.35 -15.17
C PRO A 634 -1.99 -14.71 -15.48
N ILE A 635 -2.67 -15.56 -16.25
CA ILE A 635 -2.15 -16.88 -16.61
C ILE A 635 -1.06 -16.72 -17.68
N PRO A 636 0.18 -17.18 -17.43
CA PRO A 636 1.25 -17.10 -18.43
C PRO A 636 0.92 -17.90 -19.69
N ALA A 637 1.29 -17.37 -20.86
CA ALA A 637 1.09 -18.07 -22.14
C ALA A 637 2.01 -19.30 -22.29
N ASP A 638 3.11 -19.35 -21.55
CA ASP A 638 4.09 -20.44 -21.52
C ASP A 638 3.85 -21.41 -20.34
N LEU A 639 2.72 -21.30 -19.64
CA LEU A 639 2.35 -22.23 -18.59
C LEU A 639 2.22 -23.65 -19.18
N ALA A 640 2.92 -24.61 -18.58
CA ALA A 640 3.01 -25.96 -19.10
C ALA A 640 1.62 -26.63 -19.21
N PRO A 641 1.31 -27.36 -20.28
CA PRO A 641 0.11 -28.17 -20.35
C PRO A 641 0.08 -29.23 -19.24
N GLY A 642 -1.08 -29.42 -18.62
CA GLY A 642 -1.23 -30.35 -17.50
C GLY A 642 -2.33 -29.98 -16.51
N PRO A 643 -2.53 -30.80 -15.46
CA PRO A 643 -3.49 -30.53 -14.39
C PRO A 643 -3.02 -29.39 -13.46
N TYR A 644 -3.98 -28.59 -13.00
CA TYR A 644 -3.77 -27.54 -12.02
C TYR A 644 -4.87 -27.52 -10.97
N ARG A 645 -4.50 -27.13 -9.74
CA ARG A 645 -5.41 -26.91 -8.61
C ARG A 645 -5.39 -25.45 -8.22
N LEU A 646 -6.55 -24.81 -8.19
CA LEU A 646 -6.72 -23.49 -7.62
C LEU A 646 -7.10 -23.64 -6.15
N ILE A 647 -6.26 -23.12 -5.26
CA ILE A 647 -6.50 -23.11 -3.81
C ILE A 647 -6.71 -21.69 -3.31
N CYS A 648 -7.41 -21.55 -2.20
CA CYS A 648 -7.49 -20.30 -1.44
C CYS A 648 -7.29 -20.52 0.05
N GLY A 649 -6.81 -19.49 0.73
CA GLY A 649 -6.72 -19.47 2.17
C GLY A 649 -6.68 -18.05 2.70
N ILE A 650 -6.64 -17.93 4.03
CA ILE A 650 -6.55 -16.63 4.69
C ILE A 650 -5.36 -16.59 5.64
N VAL A 651 -4.77 -15.42 5.77
CA VAL A 651 -3.61 -15.14 6.61
C VAL A 651 -3.99 -14.01 7.56
N ASP A 652 -3.72 -14.19 8.85
CA ASP A 652 -3.90 -13.13 9.84
C ASP A 652 -2.98 -11.95 9.52
N LEU A 653 -3.52 -10.73 9.37
CA LEU A 653 -2.72 -9.58 8.98
C LEU A 653 -1.68 -9.18 10.02
N GLU A 654 -1.96 -9.41 11.31
CA GLU A 654 -1.06 -9.04 12.41
C GLU A 654 -0.02 -10.12 12.68
N SER A 655 -0.34 -11.42 12.61
CA SER A 655 0.62 -12.48 12.93
C SER A 655 1.32 -13.05 11.70
N GLN A 656 0.81 -12.76 10.49
CA GLN A 656 1.24 -13.35 9.21
C GLN A 656 1.14 -14.88 9.18
N ALA A 657 0.35 -15.46 10.10
CA ALA A 657 0.14 -16.91 10.15
C ALA A 657 -1.08 -17.26 9.30
N ARG A 658 -1.01 -18.41 8.61
CA ARG A 658 -2.19 -18.99 7.96
C ARG A 658 -3.21 -19.35 9.02
N ILE A 659 -4.47 -19.00 8.75
CA ILE A 659 -5.60 -19.44 9.56
C ILE A 659 -6.08 -20.75 8.94
N PRO A 660 -6.03 -21.88 9.66
CA PRO A 660 -6.45 -23.16 9.11
C PRO A 660 -7.97 -23.23 8.99
N LEU A 661 -8.42 -24.12 8.12
CA LEU A 661 -9.77 -24.64 8.08
C LEU A 661 -10.13 -25.31 9.42
N ALA A 662 -11.41 -25.38 9.72
CA ALA A 662 -11.94 -26.10 10.87
C ALA A 662 -11.59 -27.61 10.82
N SER A 663 -11.29 -28.15 9.63
CA SER A 663 -10.77 -29.51 9.41
C SER A 663 -9.30 -29.68 9.82
N GLY A 664 -8.56 -28.59 9.99
CA GLY A 664 -7.12 -28.59 10.28
C GLY A 664 -6.21 -28.37 9.05
N GLU A 665 -6.77 -28.38 7.84
CA GLU A 665 -6.03 -28.05 6.61
C GLU A 665 -5.72 -26.54 6.53
N GLU A 666 -4.65 -26.14 5.84
CA GLU A 666 -4.25 -24.73 5.77
C GLU A 666 -4.97 -23.90 4.68
N TYR A 667 -5.64 -24.57 3.74
CA TYR A 667 -6.27 -23.95 2.59
C TYR A 667 -7.43 -24.81 2.07
N ALA A 668 -8.36 -24.19 1.34
CA ALA A 668 -9.43 -24.87 0.62
C ALA A 668 -9.08 -25.01 -0.87
N THR A 669 -9.40 -26.15 -1.47
CA THR A 669 -9.36 -26.30 -2.93
C THR A 669 -10.63 -25.70 -3.53
N VAL A 670 -10.48 -24.64 -4.32
CA VAL A 670 -11.58 -23.90 -4.95
C VAL A 670 -12.00 -24.59 -6.24
N ALA A 671 -11.04 -24.88 -7.12
CA ALA A 671 -11.31 -25.53 -8.39
C ALA A 671 -10.12 -26.39 -8.85
N THR A 672 -10.42 -27.34 -9.73
CA THR A 672 -9.41 -28.11 -10.47
C THR A 672 -9.62 -27.87 -11.95
N GLY A 673 -8.54 -27.62 -12.68
CA GLY A 673 -8.59 -27.37 -14.11
C GLY A 673 -7.37 -27.95 -14.81
N LYS A 674 -7.25 -27.69 -16.11
CA LYS A 674 -6.05 -28.06 -16.88
C LYS A 674 -5.68 -26.93 -17.83
N ILE A 675 -4.39 -26.85 -18.15
CA ILE A 675 -3.92 -26.14 -19.34
C ILE A 675 -3.88 -27.17 -20.46
N ALA A 676 -4.69 -26.95 -21.50
CA ALA A 676 -4.80 -27.86 -22.62
C ALA A 676 -3.49 -27.89 -23.44
N LEU A 677 -3.25 -29.02 -24.11
CA LEU A 677 -2.17 -29.10 -25.10
C LEU A 677 -2.46 -28.14 -26.28
N PRO A 678 -1.43 -27.49 -26.85
CA PRO A 678 -1.61 -26.75 -28.09
C PRO A 678 -2.06 -27.68 -29.20
N ALA A 679 -2.91 -27.18 -30.09
CA ALA A 679 -3.39 -27.96 -31.23
C ALA A 679 -2.21 -28.46 -32.07
N SER A 680 -2.00 -29.77 -32.10
CA SER A 680 -0.91 -30.37 -32.86
C SER A 680 -1.22 -30.36 -34.35
N GLN A 681 -0.26 -29.90 -35.16
CA GLN A 681 -0.31 -30.05 -36.63
C GLN A 681 0.35 -31.35 -37.10
N ALA A 682 0.84 -32.18 -36.18
CA ALA A 682 1.44 -33.44 -36.54
C ALA A 682 0.37 -34.35 -37.17
N VAL A 683 0.73 -34.99 -38.28
CA VAL A 683 -0.11 -35.98 -38.95
C VAL A 683 0.51 -37.35 -38.70
N PRO A 684 -0.28 -38.37 -38.33
CA PRO A 684 0.25 -39.72 -38.17
C PRO A 684 0.82 -40.24 -39.48
N GLY A 685 1.96 -40.93 -39.43
CA GLY A 685 2.54 -41.62 -40.57
C GLY A 685 1.63 -42.74 -41.10
N GLN A 686 0.84 -43.34 -40.20
CA GLN A 686 -0.19 -44.31 -40.52
C GLN A 686 -1.44 -44.07 -39.67
N SER A 687 -2.59 -43.91 -40.32
CA SER A 687 -3.90 -43.82 -39.65
C SER A 687 -4.41 -45.20 -39.26
N ILE A 688 -5.03 -45.30 -38.08
CA ILE A 688 -5.67 -46.51 -37.57
C ILE A 688 -6.93 -46.14 -36.80
N SER A 689 -7.87 -47.06 -36.66
CA SER A 689 -9.05 -46.88 -35.81
C SER A 689 -9.12 -48.04 -34.83
N ALA A 690 -8.52 -47.85 -33.66
CA ALA A 690 -8.48 -48.83 -32.59
C ALA A 690 -8.95 -48.22 -31.26
N SER A 691 -9.92 -48.86 -30.61
CA SER A 691 -10.46 -48.43 -29.33
C SER A 691 -9.84 -49.22 -28.18
N PHE A 692 -9.46 -48.53 -27.12
CA PHE A 692 -8.91 -49.06 -25.88
C PHE A 692 -9.94 -48.83 -24.77
N GLY A 693 -10.64 -49.89 -24.38
CA GLY A 693 -11.82 -49.78 -23.53
C GLY A 693 -12.93 -48.95 -24.19
N ALA A 694 -13.66 -48.18 -23.38
CA ALA A 694 -14.76 -47.31 -23.83
C ALA A 694 -14.36 -45.83 -23.95
N GLU A 695 -13.14 -45.47 -23.52
CA GLU A 695 -12.79 -44.07 -23.21
C GLU A 695 -11.72 -43.49 -24.15
N VAL A 696 -10.82 -44.30 -24.71
CA VAL A 696 -9.64 -43.82 -25.45
C VAL A 696 -9.50 -44.56 -26.78
N ASP A 697 -9.26 -43.82 -27.86
CA ASP A 697 -8.99 -44.35 -29.20
C ASP A 697 -7.57 -43.99 -29.67
N LEU A 698 -6.92 -44.92 -30.36
CA LEU A 698 -5.73 -44.64 -31.15
C LEU A 698 -6.16 -44.39 -32.60
N THR A 699 -5.90 -43.16 -33.07
CA THR A 699 -6.29 -42.68 -34.41
C THR A 699 -5.16 -42.78 -35.44
N GLY A 700 -3.94 -42.97 -34.97
CA GLY A 700 -2.77 -43.07 -35.83
C GLY A 700 -1.47 -43.27 -35.05
N TYR A 701 -0.40 -43.59 -35.76
CA TYR A 701 0.94 -43.69 -35.20
C TYR A 701 2.02 -43.39 -36.26
N THR A 702 3.24 -43.12 -35.79
CA THR A 702 4.43 -42.93 -36.60
C THR A 702 5.58 -43.73 -35.98
N LEU A 703 6.24 -44.57 -36.76
CA LEU A 703 7.44 -45.32 -36.33
C LEU A 703 8.67 -44.73 -37.01
N SER A 704 9.59 -44.18 -36.22
CA SER A 704 10.79 -43.47 -36.69
C SER A 704 12.06 -44.12 -36.12
N PRO A 705 12.67 -45.08 -36.83
CA PRO A 705 13.91 -45.72 -36.40
C PRO A 705 15.08 -44.73 -36.32
N ARG A 706 15.86 -44.81 -35.25
CA ARG A 706 17.07 -44.00 -35.01
C ARG A 706 18.22 -44.92 -34.60
N ALA A 707 19.47 -44.45 -34.71
CA ALA A 707 20.63 -45.24 -34.25
C ALA A 707 20.58 -45.56 -32.74
N SER A 708 19.85 -44.76 -31.96
CA SER A 708 19.68 -44.94 -30.51
C SER A 708 18.47 -45.81 -30.12
N GLY A 709 17.66 -46.28 -31.07
CA GLY A 709 16.43 -47.04 -30.79
C GLY A 709 15.27 -46.69 -31.73
N LEU A 710 14.03 -46.85 -31.26
CA LEU A 710 12.81 -46.52 -32.01
C LEU A 710 12.07 -45.36 -31.37
N GLU A 711 11.83 -44.29 -32.12
CA GLU A 711 10.88 -43.25 -31.73
C GLU A 711 9.48 -43.61 -32.25
N VAL A 712 8.49 -43.61 -31.36
CA VAL A 712 7.10 -43.97 -31.64
C VAL A 712 6.22 -42.78 -31.29
N GLY A 713 5.60 -42.16 -32.29
CA GLY A 713 4.54 -41.17 -32.08
C GLY A 713 3.18 -41.84 -32.10
N LEU A 714 2.38 -41.66 -31.06
CA LEU A 714 1.04 -42.21 -30.89
C LEU A 714 0.02 -41.06 -30.91
N PHE A 715 -1.05 -41.21 -31.69
CA PHE A 715 -2.07 -40.17 -31.87
C PHE A 715 -3.37 -40.63 -31.24
N TRP A 716 -3.56 -40.24 -29.99
CA TRP A 716 -4.70 -40.61 -29.19
C TRP A 716 -5.86 -39.63 -29.35
N LYS A 717 -7.08 -40.13 -29.14
CA LYS A 717 -8.30 -39.32 -29.02
C LYS A 717 -9.15 -39.84 -27.87
N ALA A 718 -9.59 -38.95 -26.98
CA ALA A 718 -10.56 -39.32 -25.95
C ALA A 718 -11.96 -39.42 -26.56
N SER A 719 -12.63 -40.56 -26.39
CA SER A 719 -14.03 -40.76 -26.77
C SER A 719 -15.00 -40.45 -25.62
N ALA A 720 -14.53 -40.53 -24.38
CA ALA A 720 -15.18 -40.04 -23.17
C ALA A 720 -14.12 -39.52 -22.19
N VAL A 721 -14.51 -38.89 -21.08
CA VAL A 721 -13.57 -38.51 -20.01
C VAL A 721 -13.01 -39.77 -19.35
N PRO A 722 -11.71 -40.09 -19.47
CA PRO A 722 -11.14 -41.25 -18.81
C PRO A 722 -11.18 -41.08 -17.29
N ARG A 723 -11.61 -42.12 -16.56
CA ARG A 723 -11.76 -42.01 -15.09
C ARG A 723 -10.50 -42.35 -14.30
N THR A 724 -9.42 -42.74 -14.98
CA THR A 724 -8.17 -43.18 -14.37
C THR A 724 -6.99 -42.80 -15.26
N ASP A 725 -5.82 -42.68 -14.65
CA ASP A 725 -4.56 -42.49 -15.35
C ASP A 725 -4.06 -43.83 -15.89
N TYR A 726 -4.15 -44.01 -17.20
CA TYR A 726 -3.64 -45.18 -17.89
C TYR A 726 -2.15 -45.00 -18.22
N THR A 727 -1.42 -46.12 -18.13
CA THR A 727 -0.03 -46.21 -18.56
C THR A 727 0.02 -46.82 -19.96
N VAL A 728 0.71 -46.15 -20.87
CA VAL A 728 1.02 -46.65 -22.21
C VAL A 728 2.21 -47.60 -22.09
N PHE A 729 2.09 -48.81 -22.63
CA PHE A 729 3.25 -49.66 -22.90
C PHE A 729 3.51 -49.75 -24.40
N VAL A 730 4.78 -49.73 -24.79
CA VAL A 730 5.24 -50.07 -26.14
C VAL A 730 6.25 -51.19 -26.05
N HIS A 731 5.98 -52.31 -26.71
CA HIS A 731 6.84 -53.50 -26.72
C HIS A 731 7.52 -53.67 -28.08
N LEU A 732 8.84 -53.86 -28.08
CA LEU A 732 9.60 -54.30 -29.25
C LEU A 732 9.89 -55.80 -29.13
N VAL A 733 9.35 -56.58 -30.04
CA VAL A 733 9.48 -58.05 -30.05
C VAL A 733 10.39 -58.49 -31.19
N ASP A 734 11.41 -59.28 -30.90
CA ASP A 734 12.37 -59.78 -31.89
C ASP A 734 11.77 -60.90 -32.79
N ALA A 735 12.58 -61.37 -33.74
CA ALA A 735 12.21 -62.47 -34.64
C ALA A 735 12.03 -63.83 -33.92
N ALA A 736 12.57 -63.98 -32.71
CA ALA A 736 12.42 -65.17 -31.86
C ALA A 736 11.21 -65.06 -30.90
N ASP A 737 10.33 -64.07 -31.12
CA ASP A 737 9.15 -63.77 -30.30
C ASP A 737 9.48 -63.39 -28.85
N ARG A 738 10.70 -62.88 -28.60
CA ARG A 738 11.13 -62.39 -27.29
C ARG A 738 10.99 -60.88 -27.21
N LEU A 739 10.57 -60.39 -26.05
CA LEU A 739 10.56 -58.96 -25.73
C LEU A 739 12.01 -58.45 -25.67
N ALA A 740 12.41 -57.61 -26.63
CA ALA A 740 13.76 -57.08 -26.76
C ALA A 740 13.95 -55.75 -26.04
N ALA A 741 12.93 -54.89 -26.06
CA ALA A 741 12.90 -53.63 -25.32
C ALA A 741 11.44 -53.20 -25.09
N GLN A 742 11.21 -52.36 -24.09
CA GLN A 742 9.90 -51.77 -23.82
C GLN A 742 10.03 -50.40 -23.16
N ILE A 743 8.92 -49.67 -23.15
CA ILE A 743 8.70 -48.52 -22.27
C ILE A 743 7.30 -48.62 -21.68
N ASP A 744 7.16 -48.15 -20.45
CA ASP A 744 5.92 -48.02 -19.71
C ASP A 744 5.88 -46.60 -19.14
N ALA A 745 5.00 -45.76 -19.66
CA ALA A 745 4.89 -44.37 -19.24
C ALA A 745 3.44 -43.87 -19.36
N GLN A 746 3.04 -42.97 -18.47
CA GLN A 746 1.82 -42.19 -18.71
C GLN A 746 2.06 -41.26 -19.92
N PRO A 747 1.00 -40.85 -20.66
CA PRO A 747 1.16 -39.96 -21.79
C PRO A 747 1.95 -38.69 -21.44
N LEU A 748 2.85 -38.30 -22.35
CA LEU A 748 3.80 -37.19 -22.16
C LEU A 748 4.61 -37.31 -20.86
N ASP A 749 5.13 -38.50 -20.58
CA ASP A 749 5.90 -38.83 -19.37
C ASP A 749 5.17 -38.48 -18.05
N GLY A 750 3.83 -38.49 -18.08
CA GLY A 750 2.97 -38.13 -16.96
C GLY A 750 2.68 -36.64 -16.80
N ALA A 751 3.18 -35.77 -17.69
CA ALA A 751 2.79 -34.36 -17.69
C ALA A 751 1.30 -34.17 -18.04
N TYR A 752 0.74 -35.07 -18.86
CA TYR A 752 -0.63 -34.95 -19.37
C TYR A 752 -1.42 -36.26 -19.23
N PRO A 753 -1.74 -36.67 -17.98
CA PRO A 753 -2.35 -37.97 -17.70
C PRO A 753 -3.73 -38.12 -18.34
N THR A 754 -4.17 -39.36 -18.60
CA THR A 754 -5.43 -39.59 -19.32
C THR A 754 -6.66 -39.09 -18.58
N SER A 755 -6.65 -39.02 -17.24
CA SER A 755 -7.85 -38.60 -16.48
C SER A 755 -8.26 -37.15 -16.71
N ILE A 756 -7.37 -36.33 -17.27
CA ILE A 756 -7.68 -34.93 -17.58
C ILE A 756 -8.14 -34.73 -19.01
N TRP A 757 -8.21 -35.78 -19.84
CA TRP A 757 -8.58 -35.62 -21.25
C TRP A 757 -10.07 -35.29 -21.39
N SER A 758 -10.37 -34.25 -22.19
CA SER A 758 -11.74 -33.86 -22.52
C SER A 758 -12.28 -34.73 -23.66
N PRO A 759 -13.59 -35.00 -23.74
CA PRO A 759 -14.17 -35.74 -24.86
C PRO A 759 -13.83 -35.06 -26.20
N GLY A 760 -13.36 -35.86 -27.15
CA GLY A 760 -12.92 -35.40 -28.47
C GLY A 760 -11.49 -34.86 -28.52
N GLU A 761 -10.83 -34.66 -27.38
CA GLU A 761 -9.45 -34.15 -27.32
C GLU A 761 -8.46 -35.12 -27.96
N THR A 762 -7.51 -34.58 -28.72
CA THR A 762 -6.45 -35.35 -29.38
C THR A 762 -5.10 -35.10 -28.71
N VAL A 763 -4.39 -36.16 -28.36
CA VAL A 763 -3.08 -36.10 -27.71
C VAL A 763 -2.05 -36.81 -28.56
N VAL A 764 -0.96 -36.12 -28.87
CA VAL A 764 0.21 -36.70 -29.57
C VAL A 764 1.26 -37.02 -28.53
N ASP A 765 1.56 -38.31 -28.39
CA ASP A 765 2.40 -38.86 -27.35
C ASP A 765 3.62 -39.56 -27.99
N VAL A 766 4.83 -39.09 -27.68
CA VAL A 766 6.06 -39.52 -28.37
C VAL A 766 6.98 -40.22 -27.39
N HIS A 767 7.31 -41.47 -27.69
CA HIS A 767 8.17 -42.32 -26.88
C HIS A 767 9.45 -42.69 -27.62
N LEU A 768 10.60 -42.58 -26.98
CA LEU A 768 11.85 -43.14 -27.49
C LEU A 768 12.16 -44.44 -26.73
N ILE A 769 12.18 -45.56 -27.46
CA ILE A 769 12.50 -46.88 -26.90
C ILE A 769 13.93 -47.26 -27.30
N PRO A 770 14.90 -47.25 -26.37
CA PRO A 770 16.26 -47.66 -26.66
C PRO A 770 16.31 -49.16 -26.99
N ALA A 771 16.89 -49.51 -28.14
CA ALA A 771 17.01 -50.88 -28.59
C ALA A 771 18.21 -51.05 -29.53
N PRO A 772 18.87 -52.23 -29.55
CA PRO A 772 20.00 -52.48 -30.45
C PRO A 772 19.55 -52.59 -31.91
N PRO A 773 20.46 -52.45 -32.89
CA PRO A 773 20.16 -52.65 -34.30
C PRO A 773 19.52 -54.01 -34.56
N GLY A 774 18.45 -54.06 -35.34
CA GLY A 774 17.67 -55.28 -35.53
C GLY A 774 16.30 -55.06 -36.17
N GLN A 775 15.60 -56.15 -36.49
CA GLN A 775 14.21 -56.13 -36.92
C GLN A 775 13.29 -56.42 -35.73
N TYR A 776 12.27 -55.58 -35.54
CA TYR A 776 11.34 -55.68 -34.43
C TYR A 776 9.89 -55.55 -34.89
N ARG A 777 9.00 -56.30 -34.24
CA ARG A 777 7.54 -56.09 -34.26
C ARG A 777 7.17 -55.16 -33.10
N VAL A 778 6.38 -54.13 -33.38
CA VAL A 778 5.98 -53.11 -32.41
C VAL A 778 4.55 -53.37 -31.96
N TYR A 779 4.34 -53.44 -30.64
CA TYR A 779 3.02 -53.56 -30.03
C TYR A 779 2.77 -52.42 -29.05
N VAL A 780 1.54 -51.93 -28.97
CA VAL A 780 1.13 -50.88 -28.01
C VAL A 780 -0.07 -51.33 -27.19
N GLY A 781 -0.17 -50.87 -25.96
CA GLY A 781 -1.43 -50.93 -25.23
C GLY A 781 -1.50 -49.98 -24.04
N LEU A 782 -2.66 -49.96 -23.40
CA LEU A 782 -2.93 -49.18 -22.20
C LEU A 782 -3.28 -50.12 -21.05
N TYR A 783 -2.83 -49.80 -19.85
CA TYR A 783 -3.19 -50.53 -18.64
C TYR A 783 -3.32 -49.60 -17.44
N ARG A 784 -3.97 -50.11 -16.40
CA ARG A 784 -4.05 -49.44 -15.10
C ARG A 784 -2.83 -49.79 -14.25
N TRP A 785 -2.08 -48.79 -13.80
CA TRP A 785 -0.89 -49.02 -12.98
C TRP A 785 -1.18 -49.70 -11.64
N ASP A 786 -2.31 -49.37 -11.01
CA ASP A 786 -2.68 -49.89 -9.70
C ASP A 786 -3.11 -51.37 -9.71
N THR A 787 -3.71 -51.84 -10.80
CA THR A 787 -4.17 -53.24 -10.94
C THR A 787 -3.34 -54.07 -11.92
N LEU A 788 -2.49 -53.43 -12.72
CA LEU A 788 -1.78 -54.01 -13.86
C LEU A 788 -2.71 -54.60 -14.95
N GLU A 789 -4.00 -54.27 -14.90
CA GLU A 789 -4.99 -54.76 -15.85
C GLU A 789 -4.91 -53.98 -17.18
N ARG A 790 -4.74 -54.71 -18.29
CA ARG A 790 -4.74 -54.14 -19.64
C ARG A 790 -6.16 -53.84 -20.11
N LEU A 791 -6.31 -52.72 -20.79
CA LEU A 791 -7.57 -52.38 -21.45
C LEU A 791 -7.83 -53.32 -22.64
N PRO A 792 -9.08 -53.78 -22.83
CA PRO A 792 -9.45 -54.52 -24.02
C PRO A 792 -9.29 -53.63 -25.26
N VAL A 793 -8.80 -54.20 -26.36
CA VAL A 793 -8.54 -53.47 -27.61
C VAL A 793 -9.47 -53.96 -28.70
N MET A 794 -10.13 -53.04 -29.39
CA MET A 794 -10.98 -53.31 -30.54
C MET A 794 -10.37 -52.65 -31.78
N LEU A 795 -10.02 -53.41 -32.81
CA LEU A 795 -9.51 -52.87 -34.08
C LEU A 795 -10.62 -52.95 -35.13
N SER A 796 -11.11 -51.79 -35.60
CA SER A 796 -12.22 -51.72 -36.56
C SER A 796 -13.47 -52.55 -36.15
N GLY A 797 -13.73 -52.64 -34.84
CA GLY A 797 -14.87 -53.35 -34.27
C GLY A 797 -14.62 -54.81 -33.88
N GLU A 798 -13.43 -55.36 -34.14
CA GLU A 798 -13.07 -56.74 -33.79
C GLU A 798 -12.11 -56.78 -32.59
N PRO A 799 -12.29 -57.70 -31.62
CA PRO A 799 -11.43 -57.80 -30.43
C PRO A 799 -10.03 -58.30 -30.78
N VAL A 800 -9.01 -57.63 -30.25
CA VAL A 800 -7.59 -58.01 -30.38
C VAL A 800 -7.14 -58.77 -29.14
N PRO A 801 -6.48 -59.94 -29.27
CA PRO A 801 -6.00 -60.73 -28.13
C PRO A 801 -4.99 -60.00 -27.23
N GLU A 802 -4.91 -60.42 -25.97
CA GLU A 802 -3.89 -60.01 -24.99
C GLU A 802 -3.82 -58.51 -24.64
N GLY A 803 -4.82 -57.72 -25.05
CA GLY A 803 -4.90 -56.29 -24.74
C GLY A 803 -3.75 -55.47 -25.35
N ARG A 804 -3.17 -55.92 -26.47
CA ARG A 804 -2.09 -55.23 -27.18
C ARG A 804 -2.34 -55.17 -28.69
N LEU A 805 -2.18 -53.99 -29.27
CA LEU A 805 -2.35 -53.73 -30.70
C LEU A 805 -1.02 -53.86 -31.44
N PHE A 806 -0.98 -54.59 -32.55
CA PHE A 806 0.18 -54.63 -33.43
C PHE A 806 0.23 -53.39 -34.33
N LEU A 807 1.32 -52.60 -34.24
CA LEU A 807 1.52 -51.38 -35.04
C LEU A 807 2.37 -51.64 -36.30
N GLY A 808 3.06 -52.77 -36.43
CA GLY A 808 3.88 -53.06 -37.60
C GLY A 808 5.30 -53.48 -37.27
N SER A 809 6.07 -53.73 -38.33
CA SER A 809 7.46 -54.15 -38.22
C SER A 809 8.40 -53.03 -38.65
N THR A 810 9.52 -52.88 -37.95
CA THR A 810 10.52 -51.84 -38.25
C THR A 810 11.94 -52.36 -38.08
N LYS A 811 12.89 -51.75 -38.80
CA LYS A 811 14.31 -52.07 -38.72
C LYS A 811 15.06 -50.89 -38.11
N ILE A 812 15.68 -51.12 -36.95
CA ILE A 812 16.58 -50.16 -36.30
C ILE A 812 17.96 -50.32 -36.95
N PRO A 813 18.54 -49.24 -37.51
CA PRO A 813 19.74 -49.29 -38.37
C PRO A 813 21.03 -49.63 -37.63
#